data_AF-A0A812WQR8-F1
#
_entry.id   AF-A0A812WQR8-F1
#
_cell.length_a   1.000
_cell.length_b   1.000
_cell.length_c   1.000
_cell.angle_alpha   90.00
_cell.angle_beta   90.00
_cell.angle_gamma   90.00
#
_symmetry.space_group_name_H-M   'P 1'
#
loop_
_entity.id
_entity.type
_entity.pdbx_description
1 polymer ?
#
loop_
_entity_poly.entity_id
_entity_poly.type
_entity_poly.pdbx_seq_one_letter_code
_entity_poly.pdbx_strand_id
1 'polypeptide(L)'
;MSSCADMARKDRYNKKILKYYVTYNEDDSDMDEQIDTEKHEEQETGKQKLDLSGPTSSGLEKAPTVSDSDQESSADEKEKKAIEVTHGQQELINFKKFSDSLLSKSARLHNLLAELEEYIPDMPDGADKKKAQKSAKGLEEVIGVLEDENEKMETCRAQCAKLSNTQLSEEDLKRLVSQLDGQMQKTTVACLVSTAFQEPAEEAEGWQLSTATVLELIRASPRNMSPSMQMPPPTCGKILLRCKNHASAFREHMGVQLCVFKIGVTANVPRRYADYVKKNFTAMWILHSGDEAAVIQQTVVVKAPCKHVVEIAIAAVADDPEGGHTPALRELTSVSLTDAETGVHRVFRKYGLAADLPLKRAVIGPGPLAAFPYLNFSDWVKYLVERRQLGQLCGTNDIQQMNVLLSEFWRRYKLVEPDHELWAFAAANEVDLKFCLPIYSHTDEGRTLKKKPIWILSCHGALGAGTSKNIRNVPVSPTNIMEDGMRLNFLGNTWGTQFLVSVMTRHLQTQHPDSMQKVVAHFAKDMHMLLKQGVTSKDGSLKIWCIHIANKGDLPALIRMGNFERNYARCPKAPSSKKQCLGICHYCQAGVEGPGNTPLHPWEDFRESASWRSTLFQEVPWEIEPQVLMGLPTARGAQESFFVVDVWHTFQYGIARYYLGSAMIHFITHFFHDSSWDAKFAHLSTEYFAFCRTRRLTPHLQEINEYTFNYESEKAFPLGHWAKGAVSTNMMLFLEDLLQRYVVDQTDDEIFLALVPGSKGQHGFY
;
A
#
# COMPACT_ATOMS: atom_id res chain seq x y z
N MET A 1 -1.09 46.20 -33.62
CA MET A 1 0.28 46.39 -34.15
C MET A 1 1.22 46.62 -32.98
N SER A 2 2.37 45.94 -32.98
CA SER A 2 3.49 46.02 -32.00
C SER A 2 3.19 45.39 -30.62
N SER A 3 3.57 44.13 -30.38
CA SER A 3 4.91 43.69 -29.91
C SER A 3 5.18 44.00 -28.43
N CYS A 4 4.94 43.01 -27.56
CA CYS A 4 5.70 42.83 -26.34
C CYS A 4 5.81 41.33 -26.05
N ALA A 5 6.73 40.70 -26.77
CA ALA A 5 7.34 39.44 -26.37
C ALA A 5 8.37 39.73 -25.25
N ASP A 6 8.78 38.66 -24.56
CA ASP A 6 9.85 38.59 -23.56
C ASP A 6 9.54 39.06 -22.14
N MET A 7 8.98 38.14 -21.33
CA MET A 7 9.41 38.00 -19.94
C MET A 7 9.81 36.54 -19.66
N ALA A 8 11.12 36.38 -19.47
CA ALA A 8 11.82 35.14 -19.21
C ALA A 8 11.38 34.49 -17.90
N ARG A 9 10.96 33.21 -17.97
CA ARG A 9 10.86 32.31 -16.81
C ARG A 9 12.25 31.87 -16.37
N LYS A 10 12.69 32.33 -15.20
CA LYS A 10 13.83 31.77 -14.46
C LYS A 10 13.29 30.93 -13.31
N ASP A 11 13.29 29.61 -13.45
CA ASP A 11 13.19 28.70 -12.30
C ASP A 11 14.30 27.65 -12.39
N ARG A 12 15.10 27.58 -11.32
CA ARG A 12 16.28 26.72 -11.19
C ARG A 12 15.89 25.46 -10.42
N TYR A 13 16.16 24.28 -11.00
CA TYR A 13 16.19 23.02 -10.27
C TYR A 13 17.63 22.50 -10.19
N ASN A 14 18.18 22.45 -8.97
CA ASN A 14 19.40 21.69 -8.66
C ASN A 14 19.01 20.42 -7.91
N LYS A 15 19.09 19.26 -8.56
CA LYS A 15 19.01 17.95 -7.90
C LYS A 15 20.41 17.50 -7.46
N LYS A 16 20.71 17.59 -6.16
CA LYS A 16 21.77 16.76 -5.56
C LYS A 16 21.12 15.50 -5.00
N ILE A 17 21.32 14.38 -5.68
CA ILE A 17 21.00 13.04 -5.14
C ILE A 17 22.24 12.59 -4.36
N LEU A 18 22.14 12.53 -3.04
CA LEU A 18 23.10 11.83 -2.18
C LEU A 18 23.00 10.33 -2.46
N LYS A 19 24.00 9.77 -3.16
CA LYS A 19 24.21 8.33 -3.27
C LYS A 19 24.96 7.89 -2.01
N TYR A 20 24.30 7.14 -1.14
CA TYR A 20 24.97 6.38 -0.10
C TYR A 20 25.66 5.18 -0.77
N TYR A 21 26.99 5.16 -0.74
CA TYR A 21 27.77 3.96 -1.02
C TYR A 21 27.88 3.18 0.30
N VAL A 22 27.35 1.96 0.32
CA VAL A 22 27.66 0.98 1.36
C VAL A 22 28.66 0.02 0.75
N THR A 23 29.91 0.09 1.20
CA THR A 23 30.93 -0.92 0.94
C THR A 23 30.66 -2.12 1.85
N TYR A 24 30.49 -3.30 1.26
CA TYR A 24 30.50 -4.56 1.99
C TYR A 24 31.91 -5.14 1.86
N ASN A 25 32.54 -5.44 3.00
CA ASN A 25 33.72 -6.30 3.02
C ASN A 25 33.22 -7.74 2.86
N GLU A 26 33.62 -8.37 1.76
CA GLU A 26 33.47 -9.81 1.55
C GLU A 26 34.65 -10.50 2.22
N ASP A 27 34.47 -10.93 3.48
CA ASP A 27 35.32 -11.92 4.12
C ASP A 27 34.38 -12.87 4.88
N ASP A 28 34.19 -14.06 4.30
CA ASP A 28 33.97 -15.34 4.99
C ASP A 28 33.77 -16.42 3.91
N SER A 29 34.89 -16.76 3.26
CA SER A 29 35.10 -18.07 2.65
C SER A 29 35.66 -18.99 3.72
N ASP A 30 34.99 -20.11 4.00
CA ASP A 30 35.65 -21.35 4.43
C ASP A 30 34.65 -22.51 4.37
N MET A 31 34.84 -23.40 3.37
CA MET A 31 34.91 -24.86 3.48
C MET A 31 34.67 -25.53 2.12
N ASP A 32 35.77 -25.79 1.40
CA ASP A 32 35.93 -26.93 0.48
C ASP A 32 35.93 -28.25 1.32
N GLU A 33 35.60 -29.45 0.84
CA GLU A 33 36.20 -30.21 -0.26
C GLU A 33 35.27 -31.36 -0.72
N GLN A 34 35.23 -31.66 -2.03
CA GLN A 34 35.66 -32.97 -2.57
C GLN A 34 35.65 -32.97 -4.12
N ILE A 35 36.86 -32.79 -4.66
CA ILE A 35 37.54 -33.47 -5.78
C ILE A 35 36.67 -34.19 -6.84
N ASP A 36 36.76 -33.72 -8.09
CA ASP A 36 37.24 -34.57 -9.20
C ASP A 36 37.97 -33.72 -10.25
N THR A 37 39.23 -34.07 -10.47
CA THR A 37 40.19 -33.44 -11.37
C THR A 37 40.12 -34.07 -12.76
N GLU A 38 39.77 -33.29 -13.78
CA GLU A 38 40.17 -33.56 -15.17
C GLU A 38 40.84 -32.31 -15.76
N LYS A 39 42.13 -32.46 -16.09
CA LYS A 39 42.96 -31.50 -16.82
C LYS A 39 42.63 -31.60 -18.32
N HIS A 40 42.57 -30.47 -19.03
CA HIS A 40 43.40 -30.23 -20.22
C HIS A 40 43.26 -28.78 -20.74
N GLU A 41 44.43 -28.15 -20.88
CA GLU A 41 44.89 -27.21 -21.91
C GLU A 41 44.14 -25.89 -22.19
N GLU A 42 44.76 -24.81 -21.72
CA GLU A 42 44.55 -23.43 -22.17
C GLU A 42 45.08 -23.24 -23.62
N GLN A 43 44.22 -22.74 -24.50
CA GLN A 43 44.64 -22.03 -25.72
C GLN A 43 44.05 -20.62 -25.67
N GLU A 44 44.93 -19.63 -25.55
CA GLU A 44 44.64 -18.21 -25.78
C GLU A 44 44.23 -18.00 -27.24
N THR A 45 43.05 -17.42 -27.47
CA THR A 45 42.73 -16.76 -28.73
C THR A 45 42.11 -15.40 -28.50
N GLY A 46 42.77 -14.40 -29.09
CA GLY A 46 42.52 -12.97 -28.90
C GLY A 46 41.23 -12.46 -29.53
N LYS A 47 40.74 -11.38 -28.94
CA LYS A 47 39.60 -10.58 -29.41
C LYS A 47 39.95 -9.86 -30.72
N GLN A 48 39.30 -10.23 -31.82
CA GLN A 48 39.22 -9.38 -33.02
C GLN A 48 38.02 -8.44 -32.92
N LYS A 49 38.30 -7.15 -32.95
CA LYS A 49 37.33 -6.06 -33.15
C LYS A 49 37.31 -5.77 -34.65
N LEU A 50 36.20 -6.04 -35.32
CA LEU A 50 36.02 -5.73 -36.73
C LEU A 50 35.48 -4.29 -36.87
N ASP A 51 36.25 -3.49 -37.59
CA ASP A 51 35.99 -2.13 -38.04
C ASP A 51 35.58 -2.18 -39.52
N LEU A 52 34.54 -1.45 -39.92
CA LEU A 52 34.22 -1.17 -41.33
C LEU A 52 33.70 0.26 -41.46
N SER A 53 34.57 1.10 -42.03
CA SER A 53 34.40 2.49 -42.45
C SER A 53 33.56 2.62 -43.73
N GLY A 54 32.66 3.60 -43.84
CA GLY A 54 32.85 4.87 -44.59
C GLY A 54 31.66 5.13 -45.56
N PRO A 55 31.55 6.28 -46.29
CA PRO A 55 32.47 7.43 -46.37
C PRO A 55 31.85 8.87 -46.33
N THR A 56 32.66 9.81 -45.82
CA THR A 56 32.95 11.22 -46.24
C THR A 56 31.87 12.29 -46.50
N SER A 57 32.03 13.46 -45.85
CA SER A 57 32.48 14.72 -46.53
C SER A 57 32.84 15.86 -45.55
N SER A 58 33.98 16.51 -45.82
CA SER A 58 34.43 17.90 -45.55
C SER A 58 34.05 18.61 -44.23
N GLY A 59 34.91 19.25 -43.46
CA GLY A 59 36.26 19.81 -43.66
C GLY A 59 36.46 20.95 -42.64
N LEU A 60 37.71 21.42 -42.52
CA LEU A 60 38.22 22.59 -41.75
C LEU A 60 38.81 22.35 -40.34
N GLU A 61 40.14 22.17 -40.37
CA GLU A 61 41.21 22.88 -39.64
C GLU A 61 41.21 22.97 -38.10
N LYS A 62 42.25 22.33 -37.53
CA LYS A 62 42.76 22.52 -36.17
C LYS A 62 43.77 23.68 -36.13
N ALA A 63 43.73 24.46 -35.05
CA ALA A 63 44.83 25.29 -34.56
C ALA A 63 45.11 24.94 -33.08
N PRO A 64 46.32 25.23 -32.55
CA PRO A 64 46.96 24.42 -31.52
C PRO A 64 46.71 24.87 -30.09
N THR A 65 46.88 23.90 -29.19
CA THR A 65 46.93 23.99 -27.73
C THR A 65 48.06 24.88 -27.24
N VAL A 66 47.72 25.83 -26.36
CA VAL A 66 48.66 26.57 -25.51
C VAL A 66 48.41 26.13 -24.07
N SER A 67 49.48 25.72 -23.41
CA SER A 67 49.61 25.53 -21.96
C SER A 67 49.51 26.87 -21.25
N ASP A 68 48.91 26.91 -20.06
CA ASP A 68 49.59 27.48 -18.89
C ASP A 68 48.78 27.26 -17.60
N SER A 69 49.57 27.36 -16.54
CA SER A 69 49.47 26.85 -15.19
C SER A 69 48.74 27.77 -14.20
N ASP A 70 48.41 27.15 -13.06
CA ASP A 70 48.50 27.67 -11.69
C ASP A 70 47.32 28.39 -11.00
N GLN A 71 47.14 27.90 -9.76
CA GLN A 71 46.66 28.55 -8.53
C GLN A 71 45.15 28.70 -8.29
N GLU A 72 44.58 27.73 -7.57
CA GLU A 72 43.42 27.95 -6.71
C GLU A 72 43.77 27.76 -5.22
N SER A 73 43.30 28.73 -4.45
CA SER A 73 43.60 29.04 -3.06
C SER A 73 42.81 28.21 -2.04
N SER A 74 43.48 27.87 -0.94
CA SER A 74 43.01 27.11 0.22
C SER A 74 42.12 27.91 1.19
N ALA A 75 40.88 28.21 0.82
CA ALA A 75 39.93 28.92 1.71
C ALA A 75 38.68 28.13 2.13
N ASP A 76 38.40 26.96 1.54
CA ASP A 76 37.13 26.23 1.74
C ASP A 76 37.17 25.09 2.79
N GLU A 77 38.28 24.95 3.54
CA GLU A 77 38.43 23.85 4.51
C GLU A 77 38.04 24.20 5.95
N LYS A 78 37.58 25.43 6.24
CA LYS A 78 37.24 25.87 7.61
C LYS A 78 35.74 25.95 7.95
N GLU A 79 34.83 25.67 7.03
CA GLU A 79 33.38 25.78 7.28
C GLU A 79 32.60 24.45 7.08
N LYS A 80 33.26 23.31 7.29
CA LYS A 80 32.64 21.96 7.30
C LYS A 80 32.96 21.16 8.55
N LYS A 81 32.58 21.68 9.72
CA LYS A 81 32.33 20.86 10.92
C LYS A 81 30.90 21.10 11.39
N ALA A 82 29.95 20.44 10.73
CA ALA A 82 28.66 20.17 11.36
C ALA A 82 28.95 19.26 12.56
N ILE A 83 28.56 19.72 13.74
CA ILE A 83 28.78 19.04 15.02
C ILE A 83 28.05 17.69 14.97
N GLU A 84 28.79 16.58 14.92
CA GLU A 84 28.24 15.27 15.23
C GLU A 84 27.71 15.30 16.66
N VAL A 85 26.39 15.15 16.80
CA VAL A 85 25.74 15.03 18.11
C VAL A 85 26.26 13.77 18.77
N THR A 86 26.98 13.91 19.88
CA THR A 86 27.53 12.75 20.59
C THR A 86 26.40 11.90 21.18
N HIS A 87 26.63 10.60 21.36
CA HIS A 87 25.64 9.68 21.93
C HIS A 87 25.01 10.21 23.24
N GLY A 88 25.82 10.83 24.11
CA GLY A 88 25.33 11.45 25.36
C GLY A 88 24.41 12.67 25.14
N GLN A 89 24.63 13.47 24.09
CA GLN A 89 23.70 14.55 23.74
C GLN A 89 22.36 14.02 23.24
N GLN A 90 22.35 12.89 22.53
CA GLN A 90 21.13 12.23 22.08
C GLN A 90 20.33 11.65 23.26
N GLU A 91 21.00 11.12 24.28
CA GLU A 91 20.36 10.64 25.51
C GLU A 91 19.74 11.78 26.32
N LEU A 92 20.42 12.92 26.45
CA LEU A 92 19.87 14.14 27.06
C LEU A 92 18.62 14.66 26.32
N ILE A 93 18.60 14.59 24.98
CA ILE A 93 17.43 14.94 24.17
C ILE A 93 16.26 13.97 24.43
N ASN A 94 16.54 12.68 24.51
CA ASN A 94 15.51 11.67 24.79
C ASN A 94 14.93 11.83 26.19
N PHE A 95 15.77 12.17 27.17
CA PHE A 95 15.36 12.45 28.54
C PHE A 95 14.45 13.68 28.63
N LYS A 96 14.79 14.76 27.91
CA LYS A 96 13.93 15.95 27.82
C LYS A 96 12.52 15.58 27.31
N LYS A 97 12.44 14.78 26.25
CA LYS A 97 11.16 14.32 25.70
C LYS A 97 10.35 13.48 26.69
N PHE A 98 11.03 12.71 27.55
CA PHE A 98 10.38 11.93 28.60
C PHE A 98 9.82 12.82 29.73
N SER A 99 10.61 13.79 30.20
CA SER A 99 10.18 14.82 31.18
C SER A 99 8.97 15.61 30.67
N ASP A 100 9.05 16.14 29.44
CA ASP A 100 7.96 16.89 28.80
C ASP A 100 6.67 16.03 28.67
N SER A 101 6.80 14.72 28.47
CA SER A 101 5.69 13.77 28.41
C SER A 101 5.03 13.54 29.78
N LEU A 102 5.79 13.50 30.87
CA LEU A 102 5.27 13.35 32.23
C LEU A 102 4.49 14.60 32.66
N LEU A 103 5.00 15.80 32.35
CA LEU A 103 4.28 17.06 32.55
C LEU A 103 2.97 17.12 31.76
N SER A 104 3.00 16.71 30.49
CA SER A 104 1.79 16.65 29.66
C SER A 104 0.74 15.68 30.23
N LYS A 105 1.16 14.55 30.80
CA LYS A 105 0.26 13.61 31.47
C LYS A 105 -0.30 14.18 32.78
N SER A 106 0.54 14.82 33.61
CA SER A 106 0.09 15.49 34.82
C SER A 106 -0.98 16.54 34.51
N ALA A 107 -0.74 17.41 33.51
CA ALA A 107 -1.71 18.43 33.09
C ALA A 107 -3.07 17.84 32.65
N ARG A 108 -3.07 16.68 31.97
CA ARG A 108 -4.31 15.98 31.59
C ARG A 108 -5.05 15.39 32.79
N LEU A 109 -4.33 14.90 33.79
CA LEU A 109 -4.92 14.38 35.02
C LEU A 109 -5.48 15.51 35.88
N HIS A 110 -4.83 16.67 35.93
CA HIS A 110 -5.37 17.89 36.55
C HIS A 110 -6.70 18.31 35.93
N ASN A 111 -6.81 18.31 34.59
CA ASN A 111 -8.08 18.62 33.93
C ASN A 111 -9.19 17.61 34.29
N LEU A 112 -8.86 16.32 34.33
CA LEU A 112 -9.83 15.28 34.71
C LEU A 112 -10.24 15.38 36.18
N LEU A 113 -9.30 15.71 37.07
CA LEU A 113 -9.59 15.95 38.48
C LEU A 113 -10.53 17.15 38.64
N ALA A 114 -10.26 18.26 37.94
CA ALA A 114 -11.11 19.44 37.96
C ALA A 114 -12.53 19.16 37.45
N GLU A 115 -12.68 18.43 36.33
CA GLU A 115 -13.99 18.00 35.81
C GLU A 115 -14.76 17.12 36.81
N LEU A 116 -14.04 16.20 37.49
CA LEU A 116 -14.63 15.32 38.48
C LEU A 116 -15.04 16.07 39.75
N GLU A 117 -14.22 17.01 40.22
CA GLU A 117 -14.50 17.85 41.39
C GLU A 117 -15.65 18.84 41.15
N GLU A 118 -15.81 19.35 39.93
CA GLU A 118 -16.95 20.17 39.53
C GLU A 118 -18.27 19.37 39.57
N TYR A 119 -18.22 18.09 39.22
CA TYR A 119 -19.40 17.23 39.14
C TYR A 119 -19.84 16.62 40.48
N ILE A 120 -18.90 16.37 41.40
CA ILE A 120 -19.17 15.72 42.71
C ILE A 120 -20.26 16.42 43.56
N PRO A 121 -20.31 17.77 43.67
CA PRO A 121 -21.33 18.47 44.45
C PRO A 121 -22.76 18.17 44.01
N ASP A 122 -22.98 18.02 42.70
CA ASP A 122 -24.30 17.77 42.08
C ASP A 122 -24.74 16.30 42.19
N MET A 123 -23.85 15.41 42.62
CA MET A 123 -24.20 14.00 42.83
C MET A 123 -25.06 13.82 44.09
N PRO A 124 -26.13 13.00 44.01
CA PRO A 124 -26.91 12.60 45.17
C PRO A 124 -26.03 11.89 46.22
N ASP A 125 -26.32 12.14 47.50
CA ASP A 125 -25.59 11.49 48.58
C ASP A 125 -25.82 9.98 48.56
N GLY A 126 -24.74 9.21 48.37
CA GLY A 126 -24.82 7.76 48.19
C GLY A 126 -23.46 7.11 47.88
N ALA A 127 -23.50 5.83 47.53
CA ALA A 127 -22.30 5.04 47.23
C ALA A 127 -21.51 5.63 46.04
N ASP A 128 -22.20 6.19 45.05
CA ASP A 128 -21.57 6.75 43.85
C ASP A 128 -20.82 8.05 44.14
N LYS A 129 -21.36 8.95 44.97
CA LYS A 129 -20.66 10.18 45.40
C LYS A 129 -19.41 9.86 46.22
N LYS A 130 -19.49 8.88 47.13
CA LYS A 130 -18.33 8.39 47.89
C LYS A 130 -17.26 7.78 46.98
N LYS A 131 -17.68 7.06 45.94
CA LYS A 131 -16.77 6.47 44.94
C LYS A 131 -16.10 7.55 44.08
N ALA A 132 -16.85 8.55 43.62
CA ALA A 132 -16.32 9.69 42.89
C ALA A 132 -15.29 10.48 43.73
N GLN A 133 -15.59 10.76 45.00
CA GLN A 133 -14.65 11.39 45.94
C GLN A 133 -13.38 10.54 46.16
N LYS A 134 -13.51 9.21 46.27
CA LYS A 134 -12.37 8.30 46.38
C LYS A 134 -11.52 8.31 45.10
N SER A 135 -12.15 8.38 43.93
CA SER A 135 -11.46 8.48 42.65
C SER A 135 -10.75 9.82 42.47
N ALA A 136 -11.36 10.94 42.89
CA ALA A 136 -10.73 12.25 42.89
C ALA A 136 -9.47 12.26 43.76
N LYS A 137 -9.56 11.74 44.99
CA LYS A 137 -8.40 11.59 45.88
C LYS A 137 -7.29 10.71 45.28
N GLY A 138 -7.67 9.61 44.64
CA GLY A 138 -6.69 8.74 43.96
C GLY A 138 -6.00 9.44 42.77
N LEU A 139 -6.71 10.29 42.03
CA LEU A 139 -6.11 11.12 40.97
C LEU A 139 -5.14 12.16 41.54
N GLU A 140 -5.50 12.83 42.62
CA GLU A 140 -4.65 13.80 43.32
C GLU A 140 -3.33 13.15 43.81
N GLU A 141 -3.40 11.95 44.40
CA GLU A 141 -2.22 11.19 44.84
C GLU A 141 -1.30 10.81 43.65
N VAL A 142 -1.87 10.39 42.52
CA VAL A 142 -1.10 10.05 41.30
C VAL A 142 -0.45 11.30 40.69
N ILE A 143 -1.17 12.41 40.65
CA ILE A 143 -0.64 13.70 40.19
C ILE A 143 0.56 14.13 41.03
N GLY A 144 0.44 14.07 42.37
CA GLY A 144 1.53 14.44 43.27
C GLY A 144 2.80 13.61 43.07
N VAL A 145 2.66 12.30 42.81
CA VAL A 145 3.82 11.43 42.48
C VAL A 145 4.46 11.81 41.15
N LEU A 146 3.66 12.14 40.13
CA LEU A 146 4.19 12.55 38.83
C LEU A 146 4.95 13.88 38.90
N GLU A 147 4.47 14.81 39.71
CA GLU A 147 5.09 16.12 39.91
C GLU A 147 6.39 16.04 40.71
N ASP A 148 6.40 15.27 41.81
CA ASP A 148 7.61 15.03 42.63
C ASP A 148 8.72 14.33 41.81
N GLU A 149 8.36 13.34 41.00
CA GLU A 149 9.35 12.68 40.14
C GLU A 149 9.84 13.59 39.01
N ASN A 150 8.98 14.45 38.48
CA ASN A 150 9.38 15.46 37.50
C ASN A 150 10.37 16.47 38.08
N GLU A 151 10.16 16.92 39.33
CA GLU A 151 11.08 17.82 40.03
C GLU A 151 12.46 17.17 40.25
N LYS A 152 12.49 15.89 40.61
CA LYS A 152 13.74 15.11 40.74
C LYS A 152 14.49 15.02 39.41
N MET A 153 13.78 14.78 38.30
CA MET A 153 14.38 14.73 36.97
C MET A 153 14.93 16.09 36.52
N GLU A 154 14.21 17.19 36.79
CA GLU A 154 14.69 18.54 36.48
C GLU A 154 15.89 18.94 37.34
N THR A 155 15.97 18.46 38.59
CA THR A 155 17.17 18.61 39.43
C THR A 155 18.37 17.89 38.82
N CYS A 156 18.22 16.64 38.37
CA CYS A 156 19.27 15.90 37.66
C CYS A 156 19.68 16.61 36.36
N ARG A 157 18.72 17.16 35.63
CA ARG A 157 18.98 17.91 34.40
C ARG A 157 19.74 19.22 34.65
N ALA A 158 19.39 19.97 35.69
CA ALA A 158 20.10 21.18 36.08
C ALA A 158 21.56 20.89 36.49
N GLN A 159 21.82 19.74 37.11
CA GLN A 159 23.18 19.26 37.38
C GLN A 159 23.93 18.93 36.08
N CYS A 160 23.28 18.27 35.12
CA CYS A 160 23.87 17.98 33.81
C CYS A 160 24.18 19.24 32.98
N ALA A 161 23.28 20.23 33.01
CA ALA A 161 23.45 21.49 32.28
C ALA A 161 24.60 22.36 32.83
N LYS A 162 24.91 22.26 34.13
CA LYS A 162 26.09 22.92 34.72
C LYS A 162 27.40 22.29 34.23
N LEU A 163 27.37 21.02 33.86
CA LEU A 163 28.54 20.25 33.45
C LEU A 163 28.81 20.36 31.94
N SER A 164 27.81 20.66 31.11
CA SER A 164 27.98 20.86 29.65
C SER A 164 28.79 22.11 29.25
N ASN A 165 29.09 23.01 30.20
CA ASN A 165 29.91 24.22 29.97
C ASN A 165 31.41 24.03 30.25
N THR A 166 31.82 22.85 30.71
CA THR A 166 33.21 22.44 30.89
C THR A 166 33.44 21.15 30.10
N GLN A 167 34.62 20.98 29.47
CA GLN A 167 34.96 19.72 28.82
C GLN A 167 34.92 18.58 29.86
N LEU A 168 33.86 17.77 29.81
CA LEU A 168 33.69 16.63 30.70
C LEU A 168 34.59 15.48 30.27
N SER A 169 35.17 14.79 31.25
CA SER A 169 35.81 13.51 31.01
C SER A 169 34.74 12.47 30.61
N GLU A 170 35.14 11.47 29.82
CA GLU A 170 34.25 10.38 29.40
C GLU A 170 33.71 9.58 30.60
N GLU A 171 34.46 9.52 31.70
CA GLU A 171 34.06 8.87 32.96
C GLU A 171 32.94 9.64 33.67
N ASP A 172 33.02 10.97 33.71
CA ASP A 172 31.96 11.79 34.30
C ASP A 172 30.67 11.69 33.49
N LEU A 173 30.78 11.62 32.15
CA LEU A 173 29.64 11.42 31.26
C LEU A 173 28.97 10.07 31.54
N LYS A 174 29.74 8.98 31.63
CA LYS A 174 29.22 7.65 31.97
C LYS A 174 28.55 7.61 33.34
N ARG A 175 29.12 8.31 34.34
CA ARG A 175 28.53 8.41 35.68
C ARG A 175 27.18 9.13 35.66
N LEU A 176 27.07 10.23 34.89
CA LEU A 176 25.83 10.99 34.75
C LEU A 176 24.75 10.19 34.03
N VAL A 177 25.09 9.51 32.94
CA VAL A 177 24.16 8.63 32.20
C VAL A 177 23.62 7.53 33.11
N SER A 178 24.49 6.91 33.92
CA SER A 178 24.07 5.90 34.90
C SER A 178 23.15 6.45 36.00
N GLN A 179 23.41 7.67 36.50
CA GLN A 179 22.53 8.33 37.48
C GLN A 179 21.15 8.68 36.88
N LEU A 180 21.12 9.14 35.62
CA LEU A 180 19.90 9.44 34.88
C LEU A 180 19.06 8.18 34.62
N ASP A 181 19.69 7.11 34.16
CA ASP A 181 19.01 5.83 33.92
C ASP A 181 18.46 5.24 35.23
N GLY A 182 19.25 5.31 36.31
CA GLY A 182 18.80 4.90 37.65
C GLY A 182 17.60 5.70 38.17
N GLN A 183 17.52 7.00 37.88
CA GLN A 183 16.32 7.78 38.24
C GLN A 183 15.13 7.50 37.34
N MET A 184 15.32 7.33 36.04
CA MET A 184 14.24 6.96 35.13
C MET A 184 13.58 5.64 35.55
N GLN A 185 14.38 4.66 35.98
CA GLN A 185 13.88 3.38 36.51
C GLN A 185 13.08 3.57 37.81
N LYS A 186 13.59 4.38 38.75
CA LYS A 186 12.89 4.70 40.01
C LYS A 186 11.57 5.42 39.77
N THR A 187 11.56 6.43 38.92
CA THR A 187 10.35 7.16 38.51
C THR A 187 9.33 6.23 37.87
N THR A 188 9.78 5.30 37.01
CA THR A 188 8.91 4.31 36.37
C THR A 188 8.26 3.39 37.41
N VAL A 189 9.03 2.91 38.40
CA VAL A 189 8.50 2.08 39.49
C VAL A 189 7.55 2.87 40.40
N ALA A 190 7.88 4.11 40.75
CA ALA A 190 7.03 4.97 41.57
C ALA A 190 5.66 5.22 40.91
N CYS A 191 5.65 5.47 39.60
CA CYS A 191 4.42 5.61 38.81
C CYS A 191 3.60 4.32 38.76
N LEU A 192 4.24 3.14 38.75
CA LEU A 192 3.55 1.85 38.74
C LEU A 192 2.94 1.54 40.10
N VAL A 193 3.65 1.82 41.19
CA VAL A 193 3.19 1.57 42.56
C VAL A 193 2.01 2.48 42.92
N SER A 194 2.03 3.75 42.51
CA SER A 194 0.89 4.67 42.75
C SER A 194 -0.38 4.26 41.99
N THR A 195 -0.25 3.55 40.86
CA THR A 195 -1.40 2.96 40.15
C THR A 195 -1.89 1.61 40.70
N ALA A 196 -1.14 0.98 41.60
CA ALA A 196 -1.36 -0.42 42.01
C ALA A 196 -2.07 -0.62 43.36
N PHE A 197 -2.43 0.43 44.11
CA PHE A 197 -3.08 0.29 45.43
C PHE A 197 -4.48 0.92 45.49
N GLN A 198 -5.51 0.07 45.56
CA GLN A 198 -6.54 0.02 46.63
C GLN A 198 -7.68 -0.96 46.27
N GLU A 199 -7.53 -2.24 46.61
CA GLU A 199 -8.69 -3.09 46.96
C GLU A 199 -8.89 -3.02 48.49
N PRO A 200 -10.11 -2.76 49.01
CA PRO A 200 -10.43 -3.13 50.38
C PRO A 200 -10.81 -4.61 50.46
N ALA A 201 -10.36 -5.22 51.55
CA ALA A 201 -10.65 -6.60 51.93
C ALA A 201 -12.17 -6.89 52.03
N GLU A 202 -12.47 -8.16 51.79
CA GLU A 202 -13.78 -8.82 51.75
C GLU A 202 -14.67 -8.50 52.96
N GLU A 203 -15.96 -8.24 52.69
CA GLU A 203 -17.13 -8.88 53.34
C GLU A 203 -18.43 -8.11 52.96
N ALA A 204 -19.25 -8.70 52.08
CA ALA A 204 -20.72 -8.61 52.05
C ALA A 204 -21.27 -9.28 50.78
N GLU A 205 -22.11 -10.29 50.95
CA GLU A 205 -22.84 -10.97 49.89
C GLU A 205 -23.83 -10.03 49.19
N GLY A 206 -23.76 -9.98 47.86
CA GLY A 206 -24.79 -9.38 47.00
C GLY A 206 -24.25 -8.35 46.02
N TRP A 207 -24.29 -8.72 44.73
CA TRP A 207 -24.01 -7.91 43.54
C TRP A 207 -22.53 -7.57 43.26
N GLN A 208 -21.92 -8.36 42.37
CA GLN A 208 -20.61 -8.07 41.78
C GLN A 208 -20.74 -7.10 40.60
N LEU A 209 -20.24 -5.87 40.76
CA LEU A 209 -19.91 -4.97 39.65
C LEU A 209 -18.42 -4.61 39.79
N SER A 210 -17.56 -5.22 38.98
CA SER A 210 -16.11 -5.03 39.05
C SER A 210 -15.68 -3.68 38.45
N THR A 211 -14.45 -3.26 38.75
CA THR A 211 -13.76 -2.06 38.23
C THR A 211 -13.81 -1.94 36.69
N ALA A 212 -14.02 -3.04 35.97
CA ALA A 212 -14.27 -3.06 34.53
C ALA A 212 -15.55 -2.29 34.11
N THR A 213 -16.52 -2.16 35.00
CA THR A 213 -17.83 -1.53 34.72
C THR A 213 -17.77 -0.01 34.77
N VAL A 214 -16.83 0.57 35.52
CA VAL A 214 -16.57 2.01 35.50
C VAL A 214 -15.94 2.42 34.16
N LEU A 215 -15.10 1.55 33.58
CA LEU A 215 -14.58 1.74 32.22
C LEU A 215 -15.63 1.52 31.12
N GLU A 216 -16.73 0.80 31.39
CA GLU A 216 -17.87 0.68 30.48
C GLU A 216 -18.88 1.83 30.61
N LEU A 217 -19.07 2.39 31.81
CA LEU A 217 -19.91 3.58 32.03
C LEU A 217 -19.35 4.84 31.34
N ILE A 218 -18.02 4.96 31.23
CA ILE A 218 -17.37 6.00 30.40
C ILE A 218 -17.62 5.77 28.90
N ARG A 219 -17.99 4.55 28.48
CA ARG A 219 -18.22 4.19 27.07
C ARG A 219 -19.67 4.27 26.60
N ALA A 220 -20.64 4.52 27.48
CA ALA A 220 -22.04 4.44 27.10
C ALA A 220 -22.92 5.56 27.66
N SER A 221 -23.29 6.52 26.79
CA SER A 221 -24.68 7.00 26.63
C SER A 221 -24.83 7.93 25.40
N PRO A 222 -25.96 7.96 24.64
CA PRO A 222 -26.94 6.91 24.40
C PRO A 222 -27.13 6.60 22.89
N ARG A 223 -27.25 5.31 22.55
CA ARG A 223 -27.91 4.86 21.32
C ARG A 223 -29.35 4.47 21.65
N ASN A 224 -30.31 5.12 21.01
CA ASN A 224 -31.58 4.49 20.68
C ASN A 224 -31.40 3.74 19.36
N MET A 225 -31.34 2.41 19.37
CA MET A 225 -31.71 1.59 18.21
C MET A 225 -32.35 0.28 18.65
N SER A 226 -33.45 -0.05 17.99
CA SER A 226 -34.35 -1.19 18.19
C SER A 226 -33.72 -2.55 17.82
N PRO A 227 -34.30 -3.67 18.30
CA PRO A 227 -33.73 -4.99 18.12
C PRO A 227 -34.29 -5.69 16.86
N SER A 228 -33.55 -5.65 15.74
CA SER A 228 -33.50 -6.74 14.74
C SER A 228 -32.53 -6.41 13.60
N MET A 229 -31.23 -6.59 13.81
CA MET A 229 -30.25 -6.62 12.72
C MET A 229 -29.10 -7.52 13.16
N GLN A 230 -29.15 -8.79 12.78
CA GLN A 230 -27.97 -9.63 12.89
C GLN A 230 -26.94 -9.10 11.88
N MET A 231 -25.84 -8.53 12.40
CA MET A 231 -24.72 -8.16 11.54
C MET A 231 -24.14 -9.43 10.90
N PRO A 232 -23.71 -9.36 9.62
CA PRO A 232 -23.08 -10.49 8.97
C PRO A 232 -21.81 -10.91 9.75
N PRO A 233 -21.53 -12.22 9.84
CA PRO A 233 -20.41 -12.73 10.61
C PRO A 233 -19.08 -12.10 10.15
N PRO A 234 -18.19 -11.77 11.08
CA PRO A 234 -16.95 -11.07 10.78
C PRO A 234 -16.03 -11.95 9.90
N THR A 235 -15.47 -11.37 8.84
CA THR A 235 -14.52 -12.07 7.97
C THR A 235 -13.16 -12.24 8.67
N CYS A 236 -12.38 -13.26 8.28
CA CYS A 236 -11.05 -13.55 8.84
C CYS A 236 -10.13 -12.32 8.85
N GLY A 237 -10.16 -11.52 7.78
CA GLY A 237 -9.36 -10.28 7.69
C GLY A 237 -9.76 -9.21 8.71
N LYS A 238 -11.06 -9.08 9.03
CA LYS A 238 -11.55 -8.16 10.07
C LYS A 238 -11.17 -8.63 11.47
N ILE A 239 -11.22 -9.95 11.70
CA ILE A 239 -10.77 -10.57 12.96
C ILE A 239 -9.27 -10.29 13.15
N LEU A 240 -8.43 -10.57 12.13
CA LEU A 240 -7.00 -10.28 12.18
C LEU A 240 -6.69 -8.81 12.44
N LEU A 241 -7.37 -7.91 11.75
CA LEU A 241 -7.15 -6.48 11.92
C LEU A 241 -7.49 -6.03 13.34
N ARG A 242 -8.60 -6.54 13.90
CA ARG A 242 -8.98 -6.29 15.30
C ARG A 242 -7.94 -6.85 16.27
N CYS A 243 -7.49 -8.08 16.08
CA CYS A 243 -6.44 -8.70 16.90
C CYS A 243 -5.14 -7.89 16.86
N LYS A 244 -4.72 -7.44 15.66
CA LYS A 244 -3.54 -6.60 15.46
C LYS A 244 -3.68 -5.28 16.21
N ASN A 245 -4.82 -4.60 16.09
CA ASN A 245 -5.05 -3.31 16.74
C ASN A 245 -5.03 -3.45 18.27
N HIS A 246 -5.61 -4.53 18.82
CA HIS A 246 -5.54 -4.81 20.26
C HIS A 246 -4.10 -5.08 20.73
N ALA A 247 -3.33 -5.88 19.99
CA ALA A 247 -1.95 -6.15 20.32
C ALA A 247 -1.08 -4.88 20.23
N SER A 248 -1.30 -4.04 19.21
CA SER A 248 -0.63 -2.75 19.08
C SER A 248 -0.95 -1.80 20.23
N ALA A 249 -2.23 -1.65 20.58
CA ALA A 249 -2.65 -0.78 21.69
C ALA A 249 -2.03 -1.22 23.04
N PHE A 250 -1.94 -2.52 23.28
CA PHE A 250 -1.31 -3.03 24.49
C PHE A 250 0.22 -2.91 24.46
N ARG A 251 0.86 -3.09 23.30
CA ARG A 251 2.30 -2.82 23.12
C ARG A 251 2.67 -1.37 23.41
N GLU A 252 1.82 -0.45 22.98
CA GLU A 252 1.97 0.98 23.23
C GLU A 252 1.76 1.31 24.71
N HIS A 253 0.86 0.60 25.39
CA HIS A 253 0.61 0.75 26.82
C HIS A 253 1.76 0.24 27.70
N MET A 254 2.32 -0.93 27.40
CA MET A 254 3.35 -1.59 28.23
C MET A 254 4.80 -1.20 27.90
N GLY A 255 5.02 -0.50 26.77
CA GLY A 255 6.36 -0.16 26.27
C GLY A 255 6.91 -1.21 25.27
N VAL A 256 7.38 -0.72 24.12
CA VAL A 256 7.67 -1.53 22.91
C VAL A 256 8.77 -2.59 23.12
N GLN A 257 9.66 -2.40 24.10
CA GLN A 257 10.82 -3.28 24.35
C GLN A 257 10.58 -4.43 25.35
N LEU A 258 9.44 -4.46 26.05
CA LEU A 258 9.24 -5.36 27.21
C LEU A 258 8.20 -6.47 27.00
N CYS A 259 7.59 -6.58 25.82
CA CYS A 259 6.45 -7.48 25.61
C CYS A 259 6.68 -8.55 24.55
N VAL A 260 6.54 -9.82 24.95
CA VAL A 260 6.50 -10.99 24.05
C VAL A 260 5.05 -11.42 23.88
N PHE A 261 4.54 -11.38 22.64
CA PHE A 261 3.17 -11.81 22.32
C PHE A 261 3.16 -13.16 21.63
N LYS A 262 2.20 -14.00 22.04
CA LYS A 262 1.84 -15.19 21.31
C LYS A 262 0.35 -15.14 20.96
N ILE A 263 0.05 -15.12 19.67
CA ILE A 263 -1.32 -15.26 19.15
C ILE A 263 -1.53 -16.73 18.82
N GLY A 264 -2.57 -17.34 19.36
CA GLY A 264 -2.92 -18.73 19.10
C GLY A 264 -4.42 -18.93 19.04
N VAL A 265 -4.84 -20.03 18.44
CA VAL A 265 -6.23 -20.48 18.41
C VAL A 265 -6.37 -21.63 19.41
N THR A 266 -7.41 -21.62 20.24
CA THR A 266 -7.68 -22.71 21.17
C THR A 266 -9.18 -22.97 21.28
N ALA A 267 -9.57 -24.24 21.30
CA ALA A 267 -10.93 -24.65 21.64
C ALA A 267 -11.16 -24.69 23.17
N ASN A 268 -10.08 -24.68 23.96
CA ASN A 268 -10.12 -24.71 25.42
C ASN A 268 -9.21 -23.63 26.01
N VAL A 269 -9.82 -22.51 26.40
CA VAL A 269 -9.14 -21.31 26.91
C VAL A 269 -8.43 -21.58 28.25
N PRO A 270 -9.08 -22.16 29.29
CA PRO A 270 -8.42 -22.39 30.57
C PRO A 270 -7.16 -23.28 30.47
N ARG A 271 -7.25 -24.37 29.70
CA ARG A 271 -6.12 -25.28 29.49
C ARG A 271 -4.95 -24.57 28.79
N ARG A 272 -5.24 -23.80 27.74
CA ARG A 272 -4.22 -23.02 27.02
C ARG A 272 -3.52 -22.03 27.93
N TYR A 273 -4.27 -21.35 28.78
CA TYR A 273 -3.70 -20.36 29.68
C TYR A 273 -2.73 -21.01 30.66
N ALA A 274 -3.11 -22.14 31.27
CA ALA A 274 -2.24 -22.87 32.18
C ALA A 274 -0.89 -23.26 31.53
N ASP A 275 -0.91 -23.66 30.26
CA ASP A 275 0.32 -23.98 29.51
C ASP A 275 1.17 -22.76 29.16
N TYR A 276 0.55 -21.60 29.00
CA TYR A 276 1.25 -20.33 28.77
C TYR A 276 1.84 -19.77 30.07
N VAL A 277 1.15 -19.90 31.20
CA VAL A 277 1.68 -19.55 32.52
C VAL A 277 2.97 -20.35 32.81
N LYS A 278 2.99 -21.66 32.51
CA LYS A 278 4.20 -22.49 32.61
C LYS A 278 5.37 -22.03 31.72
N LYS A 279 5.09 -21.23 30.70
CA LYS A 279 6.08 -20.64 29.76
C LYS A 279 6.35 -19.17 30.08
N ASN A 280 6.06 -18.73 31.29
CA ASN A 280 6.25 -17.37 31.81
C ASN A 280 5.41 -16.29 31.09
N PHE A 281 4.31 -16.65 30.43
CA PHE A 281 3.33 -15.66 30.01
C PHE A 281 2.47 -15.26 31.21
N THR A 282 2.36 -13.96 31.44
CA THR A 282 1.68 -13.39 32.61
C THR A 282 0.21 -13.06 32.38
N ALA A 283 -0.23 -13.02 31.12
CA ALA A 283 -1.60 -12.69 30.75
C ALA A 283 -2.02 -13.39 29.45
N MET A 284 -3.31 -13.71 29.31
CA MET A 284 -3.90 -14.22 28.08
C MET A 284 -5.25 -13.58 27.81
N TRP A 285 -5.46 -13.16 26.56
CA TRP A 285 -6.67 -12.48 26.13
C TRP A 285 -7.40 -13.30 25.06
N ILE A 286 -8.73 -13.36 25.15
CA ILE A 286 -9.57 -13.87 24.07
C ILE A 286 -9.87 -12.70 23.12
N LEU A 287 -9.22 -12.69 21.97
CA LEU A 287 -9.39 -11.61 20.98
C LEU A 287 -10.65 -11.79 20.11
N HIS A 288 -11.06 -13.05 19.89
CA HIS A 288 -12.27 -13.42 19.16
C HIS A 288 -12.67 -14.86 19.51
N SER A 289 -13.97 -15.12 19.57
CA SER A 289 -14.58 -16.45 19.72
C SER A 289 -15.69 -16.62 18.68
N GLY A 290 -15.82 -17.81 18.10
CA GLY A 290 -16.86 -18.13 17.14
C GLY A 290 -16.95 -19.64 16.91
N ASP A 291 -18.10 -20.10 16.42
CA ASP A 291 -18.41 -21.53 16.27
C ASP A 291 -17.90 -22.12 14.94
N GLU A 292 -17.54 -21.26 13.98
CA GLU A 292 -17.03 -21.67 12.67
C GLU A 292 -15.49 -21.81 12.66
N ALA A 293 -15.01 -23.04 12.90
CA ALA A 293 -13.59 -23.37 12.91
C ALA A 293 -12.84 -22.96 11.63
N ALA A 294 -13.50 -22.98 10.47
CA ALA A 294 -12.90 -22.64 9.17
C ALA A 294 -12.51 -21.15 9.06
N VAL A 295 -13.35 -20.24 9.58
CA VAL A 295 -13.08 -18.80 9.61
C VAL A 295 -11.90 -18.51 10.55
N ILE A 296 -11.85 -19.19 11.69
CA ILE A 296 -10.80 -19.02 12.71
C ILE A 296 -9.46 -19.62 12.23
N GLN A 297 -9.45 -20.74 11.52
CA GLN A 297 -8.23 -21.33 10.95
C GLN A 297 -7.67 -20.50 9.79
N GLN A 298 -8.51 -19.95 8.91
CA GLN A 298 -8.05 -19.08 7.82
C GLN A 298 -7.32 -17.82 8.33
N THR A 299 -7.71 -17.28 9.49
CA THR A 299 -7.03 -16.17 10.19
C THR A 299 -5.53 -16.42 10.37
N VAL A 300 -5.10 -17.67 10.63
CA VAL A 300 -3.69 -18.00 10.88
C VAL A 300 -2.92 -18.30 9.58
N VAL A 301 -3.62 -18.71 8.52
CA VAL A 301 -3.01 -19.23 7.28
C VAL A 301 -2.69 -18.14 6.25
N VAL A 302 -3.25 -16.93 6.36
CA VAL A 302 -3.13 -15.87 5.33
C VAL A 302 -1.69 -15.33 5.12
N LYS A 303 -0.71 -15.72 5.94
CA LYS A 303 0.70 -15.29 5.81
C LYS A 303 1.73 -16.37 6.17
N ALA A 304 1.38 -17.64 6.02
CA ALA A 304 2.20 -18.75 6.46
C ALA A 304 3.04 -19.30 5.29
N PRO A 305 4.39 -19.20 5.28
CA PRO A 305 5.20 -20.18 4.55
C PRO A 305 4.70 -21.59 4.90
N CYS A 306 4.85 -22.58 4.02
CA CYS A 306 4.41 -23.94 4.34
C CYS A 306 4.99 -24.45 5.68
N LYS A 307 6.18 -23.98 6.06
CA LYS A 307 6.76 -24.19 7.40
C LYS A 307 5.82 -23.80 8.54
N HIS A 308 5.19 -22.64 8.44
CA HIS A 308 4.26 -22.17 9.46
C HIS A 308 2.94 -22.96 9.44
N VAL A 309 2.48 -23.45 8.27
CA VAL A 309 1.35 -24.39 8.19
C VAL A 309 1.65 -25.67 8.98
N VAL A 310 2.87 -26.21 8.85
CA VAL A 310 3.33 -27.38 9.62
C VAL A 310 3.39 -27.07 11.11
N GLU A 311 3.98 -25.94 11.51
CA GLU A 311 4.05 -25.52 12.92
C GLU A 311 2.65 -25.37 13.56
N ILE A 312 1.70 -24.79 12.83
CA ILE A 312 0.30 -24.66 13.27
C ILE A 312 -0.34 -26.03 13.42
N ALA A 313 -0.12 -26.94 12.46
CA ALA A 313 -0.65 -28.29 12.54
C ALA A 313 -0.09 -29.05 13.77
N ILE A 314 1.23 -28.97 13.99
CA ILE A 314 1.89 -29.57 15.16
C ILE A 314 1.29 -29.01 16.45
N ALA A 315 1.16 -27.69 16.55
CA ALA A 315 0.57 -27.06 17.71
C ALA A 315 -0.88 -27.54 17.93
N ALA A 316 -1.72 -27.44 16.90
CA ALA A 316 -3.13 -27.82 16.99
C ALA A 316 -3.34 -29.26 17.47
N VAL A 317 -2.58 -30.22 16.93
CA VAL A 317 -2.66 -31.64 17.33
C VAL A 317 -2.08 -31.87 18.73
N ALA A 318 -1.01 -31.17 19.11
CA ALA A 318 -0.44 -31.29 20.46
C ALA A 318 -1.39 -30.75 21.55
N ASP A 319 -2.17 -29.72 21.22
CA ASP A 319 -3.11 -29.09 22.15
C ASP A 319 -4.38 -29.91 22.37
N ASP A 320 -4.79 -30.70 21.38
CA ASP A 320 -5.93 -31.61 21.45
C ASP A 320 -5.65 -32.98 20.79
N PRO A 321 -4.82 -33.85 21.40
CA PRO A 321 -4.38 -35.10 20.76
C PRO A 321 -5.53 -36.08 20.45
N GLU A 322 -6.58 -36.05 21.27
CA GLU A 322 -7.78 -36.88 21.12
C GLU A 322 -8.86 -36.22 20.27
N GLY A 323 -8.64 -34.97 19.85
CA GLY A 323 -9.54 -34.21 19.00
C GLY A 323 -9.79 -34.88 17.65
N GLY A 324 -11.01 -34.69 17.13
CA GLY A 324 -11.46 -35.16 15.81
C GLY A 324 -10.80 -34.42 14.63
N HIS A 325 -9.49 -34.19 14.69
CA HIS A 325 -8.71 -33.55 13.63
C HIS A 325 -8.77 -34.35 12.33
N THR A 326 -8.82 -33.64 11.20
CA THR A 326 -8.84 -34.26 9.88
C THR A 326 -7.55 -35.05 9.63
N PRO A 327 -7.59 -36.12 8.80
CA PRO A 327 -6.39 -36.87 8.42
C PRO A 327 -5.32 -35.97 7.80
N ALA A 328 -5.72 -34.96 7.02
CA ALA A 328 -4.81 -33.97 6.44
C ALA A 328 -4.04 -33.20 7.50
N LEU A 329 -4.72 -32.72 8.55
CA LEU A 329 -4.08 -31.95 9.62
C LEU A 329 -3.08 -32.81 10.41
N ARG A 330 -3.40 -34.08 10.66
CA ARG A 330 -2.49 -35.03 11.30
C ARG A 330 -1.28 -35.34 10.42
N GLU A 331 -1.46 -35.54 9.11
CA GLU A 331 -0.32 -35.79 8.20
C GLU A 331 0.60 -34.57 8.07
N LEU A 332 0.05 -33.35 8.15
CA LEU A 332 0.86 -32.13 8.19
C LEU A 332 1.83 -32.10 9.37
N THR A 333 1.50 -32.71 10.52
CA THR A 333 2.41 -32.75 11.67
C THR A 333 3.64 -33.62 11.46
N SER A 334 3.56 -34.54 10.50
CA SER A 334 4.67 -35.43 10.11
C SER A 334 5.53 -34.84 8.99
N VAL A 335 5.17 -33.66 8.45
CA VAL A 335 5.99 -32.97 7.45
C VAL A 335 7.22 -32.36 8.13
N SER A 336 8.41 -32.58 7.55
CA SER A 336 9.63 -31.93 8.04
C SER A 336 9.56 -30.42 7.85
N LEU A 337 9.99 -29.65 8.87
CA LEU A 337 10.10 -28.19 8.77
C LEU A 337 11.16 -27.74 7.74
N THR A 338 12.16 -28.58 7.45
CA THR A 338 13.22 -28.28 6.45
C THR A 338 12.71 -28.46 5.02
N ASP A 339 11.75 -29.34 4.80
CA ASP A 339 11.11 -29.61 3.51
C ASP A 339 9.62 -29.28 3.52
N ALA A 340 9.27 -28.23 4.27
CA ALA A 340 7.87 -27.92 4.54
C ALA A 340 7.10 -27.58 3.25
N GLU A 341 7.75 -26.91 2.29
CA GLU A 341 7.10 -26.56 1.02
C GLU A 341 6.68 -27.82 0.26
N THR A 342 7.61 -28.73 -0.05
CA THR A 342 7.31 -29.96 -0.77
C THR A 342 6.33 -30.85 0.01
N GLY A 343 6.53 -30.98 1.31
CA GLY A 343 5.71 -31.82 2.17
C GLY A 343 4.27 -31.32 2.30
N VAL A 344 4.06 -30.03 2.55
CA VAL A 344 2.71 -29.45 2.62
C VAL A 344 1.99 -29.57 1.29
N HIS A 345 2.66 -29.26 0.17
CA HIS A 345 2.05 -29.41 -1.16
C HIS A 345 1.70 -30.87 -1.47
N ARG A 346 2.50 -31.84 -1.02
CA ARG A 346 2.18 -33.27 -1.13
C ARG A 346 0.91 -33.61 -0.36
N VAL A 347 0.80 -33.16 0.89
CA VAL A 347 -0.41 -33.37 1.71
C VAL A 347 -1.61 -32.69 1.08
N PHE A 348 -1.49 -31.44 0.64
CA PHE A 348 -2.59 -30.72 0.00
C PHE A 348 -3.07 -31.39 -1.28
N ARG A 349 -2.17 -31.91 -2.13
CA ARG A 349 -2.55 -32.69 -3.30
C ARG A 349 -3.28 -33.98 -2.93
N LYS A 350 -2.74 -34.75 -1.96
CA LYS A 350 -3.35 -36.00 -1.48
C LYS A 350 -4.79 -35.81 -1.01
N TYR A 351 -5.09 -34.68 -0.36
CA TYR A 351 -6.41 -34.37 0.19
C TYR A 351 -7.25 -33.42 -0.68
N GLY A 352 -6.83 -33.12 -1.92
CA GLY A 352 -7.58 -32.25 -2.84
C GLY A 352 -7.67 -30.78 -2.42
N LEU A 353 -6.80 -30.33 -1.53
CA LEU A 353 -6.69 -28.96 -1.01
C LEU A 353 -5.79 -28.06 -1.87
N ALA A 354 -5.10 -28.62 -2.86
CA ALA A 354 -4.35 -27.87 -3.86
C ALA A 354 -5.18 -27.69 -5.15
N ALA A 355 -4.99 -26.56 -5.83
CA ALA A 355 -5.39 -26.43 -7.22
C ALA A 355 -4.45 -27.30 -8.07
N ASP A 356 -4.99 -28.33 -8.72
CA ASP A 356 -4.22 -29.24 -9.57
C ASP A 356 -3.99 -28.62 -10.94
N LEU A 357 -3.11 -27.61 -10.98
CA LEU A 357 -2.76 -26.87 -12.18
C LEU A 357 -1.36 -27.26 -12.65
N PRO A 358 -1.18 -27.62 -13.93
CA PRO A 358 0.12 -27.97 -14.45
C PRO A 358 1.02 -26.74 -14.58
N LEU A 359 2.15 -26.74 -13.88
CA LEU A 359 3.17 -25.71 -14.03
C LEU A 359 3.93 -25.88 -15.35
N LYS A 360 3.80 -24.92 -16.25
CA LYS A 360 4.46 -24.91 -17.55
C LYS A 360 5.86 -24.28 -17.44
N ARG A 361 6.70 -24.54 -18.45
CA ARG A 361 8.09 -24.07 -18.51
C ARG A 361 8.32 -23.30 -19.81
N ALA A 362 8.83 -22.08 -19.71
CA ALA A 362 9.17 -21.22 -20.83
C ALA A 362 10.69 -21.03 -20.90
N VAL A 363 11.23 -20.99 -22.12
CA VAL A 363 12.63 -20.66 -22.37
C VAL A 363 12.73 -19.14 -22.45
N ILE A 364 13.22 -18.50 -21.39
CA ILE A 364 13.35 -17.03 -21.33
C ILE A 364 14.80 -16.55 -21.36
N GLY A 365 15.76 -17.46 -21.13
CA GLY A 365 17.19 -17.22 -21.17
C GLY A 365 17.98 -18.54 -21.01
N PRO A 366 19.32 -18.47 -20.87
CA PRO A 366 20.16 -19.64 -20.63
C PRO A 366 20.06 -20.16 -19.18
N GLY A 367 20.58 -21.36 -18.94
CA GLY A 367 20.71 -21.95 -17.60
C GLY A 367 19.35 -22.15 -16.92
N PRO A 368 19.16 -21.73 -15.65
CA PRO A 368 17.88 -21.85 -14.94
C PRO A 368 16.70 -21.16 -15.66
N LEU A 369 16.98 -20.20 -16.54
CA LEU A 369 15.97 -19.48 -17.32
C LEU A 369 15.50 -20.25 -18.56
N ALA A 370 16.12 -21.38 -18.90
CA ALA A 370 15.65 -22.26 -19.96
C ALA A 370 14.34 -22.97 -19.57
N ALA A 371 14.01 -23.01 -18.28
CA ALA A 371 12.80 -23.65 -17.76
C ALA A 371 12.10 -22.74 -16.73
N PHE A 372 11.78 -21.51 -17.14
CA PHE A 372 11.11 -20.56 -16.26
C PHE A 372 9.64 -20.95 -16.03
N PRO A 373 9.17 -21.02 -14.77
CA PRO A 373 7.82 -21.47 -14.46
C PRO A 373 6.76 -20.42 -14.78
N TYR A 374 5.64 -20.86 -15.35
CA TYR A 374 4.43 -20.05 -15.53
C TYR A 374 3.18 -20.95 -15.56
N LEU A 375 2.01 -20.33 -15.41
CA LEU A 375 0.71 -20.99 -15.50
C LEU A 375 -0.02 -20.49 -16.74
N ASN A 376 -0.62 -21.41 -17.50
CA ASN A 376 -1.60 -21.00 -18.50
C ASN A 376 -2.89 -20.58 -17.81
N PHE A 377 -3.55 -19.56 -18.35
CA PHE A 377 -4.87 -19.20 -17.91
C PHE A 377 -5.92 -20.21 -18.40
N SER A 378 -5.70 -20.86 -19.55
CA SER A 378 -6.58 -21.94 -20.00
C SER A 378 -6.65 -23.11 -19.03
N ASP A 379 -5.55 -23.43 -18.34
CA ASP A 379 -5.53 -24.43 -17.29
C ASP A 379 -6.38 -23.98 -16.08
N TRP A 380 -6.36 -22.69 -15.72
CA TRP A 380 -7.28 -22.11 -14.74
C TRP A 380 -8.74 -22.23 -15.18
N VAL A 381 -9.07 -21.83 -16.41
CA VAL A 381 -10.43 -21.92 -16.95
C VAL A 381 -10.91 -23.37 -16.93
N LYS A 382 -10.08 -24.32 -17.36
CA LYS A 382 -10.37 -25.75 -17.30
C LYS A 382 -10.65 -26.20 -15.87
N TYR A 383 -9.79 -25.83 -14.92
CA TYR A 383 -10.00 -26.14 -13.51
C TYR A 383 -11.36 -25.63 -12.99
N LEU A 384 -11.76 -24.41 -13.36
CA LEU A 384 -13.04 -23.82 -12.95
C LEU A 384 -14.25 -24.48 -13.62
N VAL A 385 -14.15 -24.83 -14.90
CA VAL A 385 -15.18 -25.59 -15.63
C VAL A 385 -15.41 -26.94 -14.95
N GLU A 386 -14.34 -27.70 -14.69
CA GLU A 386 -14.42 -29.03 -14.08
C GLU A 386 -15.00 -29.01 -12.66
N ARG A 387 -14.77 -27.92 -11.91
CA ARG A 387 -15.31 -27.76 -10.55
C ARG A 387 -16.65 -27.03 -10.48
N ARG A 388 -17.22 -26.62 -11.61
CA ARG A 388 -18.45 -25.80 -11.69
C ARG A 388 -18.32 -24.50 -10.88
N GLN A 389 -17.15 -23.86 -10.99
CA GLN A 389 -16.77 -22.63 -10.27
C GLN A 389 -16.58 -21.42 -11.19
N LEU A 390 -17.22 -21.42 -12.37
CA LEU A 390 -17.14 -20.31 -13.34
C LEU A 390 -17.62 -18.96 -12.78
N GLY A 391 -18.41 -18.95 -11.71
CA GLY A 391 -18.83 -17.74 -11.02
C GLY A 391 -17.68 -16.93 -10.45
N GLN A 392 -16.48 -17.51 -10.33
CA GLN A 392 -15.26 -16.75 -10.04
C GLN A 392 -14.82 -15.81 -11.18
N LEU A 393 -15.24 -16.08 -12.41
CA LEU A 393 -14.95 -15.26 -13.61
C LEU A 393 -16.15 -14.43 -14.09
N CYS A 394 -17.38 -14.78 -13.73
CA CYS A 394 -18.56 -14.06 -14.21
C CYS A 394 -19.63 -13.76 -13.15
N GLY A 395 -19.44 -14.17 -11.90
CA GLY A 395 -20.37 -13.91 -10.80
C GLY A 395 -21.52 -14.90 -10.64
N THR A 396 -21.65 -15.91 -11.50
CA THR A 396 -22.62 -17.02 -11.34
C THR A 396 -22.04 -18.37 -11.78
N ASN A 397 -22.40 -19.44 -11.06
CA ASN A 397 -22.08 -20.83 -11.45
C ASN A 397 -23.21 -21.48 -12.27
N ASP A 398 -24.36 -20.82 -12.38
CA ASP A 398 -25.50 -21.31 -13.14
C ASP A 398 -25.33 -20.97 -14.63
N ILE A 399 -25.31 -21.99 -15.48
CA ILE A 399 -25.04 -21.83 -16.91
C ILE A 399 -26.16 -21.07 -17.63
N GLN A 400 -27.42 -21.24 -17.22
CA GLN A 400 -28.54 -20.54 -17.85
C GLN A 400 -28.48 -19.04 -17.53
N GLN A 401 -28.21 -18.70 -16.27
CA GLN A 401 -27.98 -17.32 -15.84
C GLN A 401 -26.74 -16.72 -16.49
N MET A 402 -25.66 -17.49 -16.61
CA MET A 402 -24.44 -17.07 -17.30
C MET A 402 -24.73 -16.72 -18.76
N ASN A 403 -25.51 -17.54 -19.48
CA ASN A 403 -25.86 -17.27 -20.87
C ASN A 403 -26.60 -15.95 -21.04
N VAL A 404 -27.56 -15.67 -20.15
CA VAL A 404 -28.32 -14.41 -20.13
C VAL A 404 -27.39 -13.23 -19.82
N LEU A 405 -26.51 -13.38 -18.83
CA LEU A 405 -25.53 -12.37 -18.42
C LEU A 405 -24.51 -12.04 -19.51
N LEU A 406 -23.93 -13.04 -20.13
CA LEU A 406 -22.93 -12.84 -21.18
C LEU A 406 -23.57 -12.28 -22.45
N SER A 407 -24.77 -12.73 -22.81
CA SER A 407 -25.50 -12.16 -23.96
C SER A 407 -25.74 -10.67 -23.77
N GLU A 408 -26.18 -10.26 -22.57
CA GLU A 408 -26.43 -8.84 -22.28
C GLU A 408 -25.14 -8.03 -22.16
N PHE A 409 -24.08 -8.62 -21.60
CA PHE A 409 -22.75 -7.99 -21.57
C PHE A 409 -22.27 -7.67 -22.97
N TRP A 410 -22.26 -8.67 -23.87
CA TRP A 410 -21.78 -8.47 -25.24
C TRP A 410 -22.68 -7.56 -26.06
N ARG A 411 -24.01 -7.56 -25.82
CA ARG A 411 -24.93 -6.60 -26.43
C ARG A 411 -24.56 -5.16 -26.06
N ARG A 412 -24.33 -4.87 -24.77
CA ARG A 412 -23.91 -3.54 -24.31
C ARG A 412 -22.50 -3.20 -24.78
N TYR A 413 -21.58 -4.15 -24.73
CA TYR A 413 -20.20 -3.94 -25.17
C TYR A 413 -20.14 -3.57 -26.65
N LYS A 414 -20.97 -4.17 -27.51
CA LYS A 414 -21.09 -3.80 -28.93
C LYS A 414 -21.55 -2.36 -29.16
N LEU A 415 -22.31 -1.78 -28.24
CA LEU A 415 -22.71 -0.36 -28.33
C LEU A 415 -21.55 0.58 -27.96
N VAL A 416 -20.65 0.14 -27.09
CA VAL A 416 -19.47 0.90 -26.66
C VAL A 416 -18.34 0.75 -27.68
N GLU A 417 -18.13 -0.47 -28.18
CA GLU A 417 -17.04 -0.85 -29.09
C GLU A 417 -17.61 -1.49 -30.38
N PRO A 418 -18.31 -0.73 -31.23
CA PRO A 418 -18.98 -1.27 -32.43
C PRO A 418 -18.00 -1.83 -33.46
N ASP A 419 -16.76 -1.34 -33.49
CA ASP A 419 -15.71 -1.71 -34.44
C ASP A 419 -14.74 -2.78 -33.90
N HIS A 420 -15.07 -3.40 -32.76
CA HIS A 420 -14.25 -4.47 -32.20
C HIS A 420 -14.26 -5.71 -33.11
N GLU A 421 -13.09 -6.28 -33.36
CA GLU A 421 -12.92 -7.41 -34.28
C GLU A 421 -13.65 -8.68 -33.85
N LEU A 422 -14.05 -8.81 -32.57
CA LEU A 422 -14.80 -9.94 -32.02
C LEU A 422 -16.10 -10.20 -32.81
N TRP A 423 -16.73 -9.14 -33.31
CA TRP A 423 -18.01 -9.25 -34.02
C TRP A 423 -17.90 -10.05 -35.30
N ALA A 424 -16.73 -10.05 -35.96
CA ALA A 424 -16.48 -10.89 -37.13
C ALA A 424 -16.45 -12.38 -36.75
N PHE A 425 -15.81 -12.74 -35.64
CA PHE A 425 -15.77 -14.12 -35.14
C PHE A 425 -17.16 -14.62 -34.76
N ALA A 426 -17.95 -13.78 -34.08
CA ALA A 426 -19.32 -14.10 -33.71
C ALA A 426 -20.21 -14.27 -34.95
N ALA A 427 -20.10 -13.37 -35.95
CA ALA A 427 -20.84 -13.46 -37.20
C ALA A 427 -20.47 -14.71 -38.04
N ALA A 428 -19.20 -15.13 -37.97
CA ALA A 428 -18.71 -16.35 -38.61
C ALA A 428 -19.04 -17.64 -37.83
N ASN A 429 -19.76 -17.55 -36.70
CA ASN A 429 -20.03 -18.66 -35.78
C ASN A 429 -18.75 -19.37 -35.28
N GLU A 430 -17.61 -18.67 -35.23
CA GLU A 430 -16.38 -19.20 -34.62
C GLU A 430 -16.44 -19.19 -33.09
N VAL A 431 -17.23 -18.26 -32.54
CA VAL A 431 -17.46 -18.11 -31.09
C VAL A 431 -18.96 -17.93 -30.82
N ASP A 432 -19.41 -18.44 -29.67
CA ASP A 432 -20.78 -18.27 -29.20
C ASP A 432 -20.81 -17.32 -28.00
N LEU A 433 -21.32 -16.11 -28.20
CA LEU A 433 -21.26 -15.03 -27.21
C LEU A 433 -21.94 -15.38 -25.88
N LYS A 434 -22.92 -16.29 -25.86
CA LYS A 434 -23.55 -16.74 -24.60
C LYS A 434 -22.60 -17.58 -23.74
N PHE A 435 -21.50 -18.06 -24.30
CA PHE A 435 -20.45 -18.83 -23.62
C PHE A 435 -19.07 -18.15 -23.67
N CYS A 436 -19.02 -16.88 -24.09
CA CYS A 436 -17.78 -16.09 -24.16
C CYS A 436 -17.58 -15.29 -22.88
N LEU A 437 -16.62 -15.68 -22.05
CA LEU A 437 -16.26 -14.93 -20.85
C LEU A 437 -15.39 -13.72 -21.20
N PRO A 438 -15.79 -12.48 -20.84
CA PRO A 438 -14.91 -11.31 -20.94
C PRO A 438 -13.89 -11.33 -19.82
N ILE A 439 -12.60 -11.31 -20.17
CA ILE A 439 -11.50 -11.29 -19.20
C ILE A 439 -10.56 -10.11 -19.40
N TYR A 440 -10.03 -9.63 -18.28
CA TYR A 440 -8.92 -8.71 -18.25
C TYR A 440 -7.67 -9.44 -17.80
N SER A 441 -6.53 -9.13 -18.40
CA SER A 441 -5.25 -9.35 -17.74
C SER A 441 -4.91 -8.14 -16.88
N HIS A 442 -4.21 -8.36 -15.79
CA HIS A 442 -3.74 -7.33 -14.88
C HIS A 442 -2.24 -7.46 -14.68
N THR A 443 -1.53 -6.34 -14.82
CA THR A 443 -0.08 -6.24 -14.72
C THR A 443 0.29 -5.20 -13.67
N ASP A 444 1.13 -5.59 -12.72
CA ASP A 444 1.46 -4.77 -11.55
C ASP A 444 2.96 -4.84 -11.20
N GLU A 445 3.47 -3.77 -10.59
CA GLU A 445 4.78 -3.70 -9.94
C GLU A 445 4.66 -3.81 -8.42
N GLY A 446 4.52 -5.05 -7.95
CA GLY A 446 4.55 -5.35 -6.53
C GLY A 446 5.95 -5.23 -5.90
N ARG A 447 6.03 -5.53 -4.61
CA ARG A 447 7.29 -5.68 -3.88
C ARG A 447 7.34 -7.02 -3.14
N THR A 448 8.49 -7.67 -3.20
CA THR A 448 8.82 -8.82 -2.34
C THR A 448 8.84 -8.43 -0.85
N LEU A 449 8.90 -9.44 0.02
CA LEU A 449 9.15 -9.25 1.46
C LEU A 449 10.45 -8.46 1.74
N LYS A 450 11.47 -8.63 0.89
CA LYS A 450 12.74 -7.86 0.98
C LYS A 450 12.64 -6.48 0.31
N LYS A 451 11.42 -5.98 0.09
CA LYS A 451 11.11 -4.70 -0.58
C LYS A 451 11.66 -4.56 -2.01
N LYS A 452 12.17 -5.65 -2.61
CA LYS A 452 12.64 -5.69 -4.00
C LYS A 452 11.44 -5.70 -4.96
N PRO A 453 11.46 -4.93 -6.05
CA PRO A 453 10.36 -4.88 -7.01
C PRO A 453 10.16 -6.20 -7.76
N ILE A 454 8.90 -6.56 -7.97
CA ILE A 454 8.46 -7.71 -8.76
C ILE A 454 7.39 -7.29 -9.75
N TRP A 455 7.42 -7.92 -10.91
CA TRP A 455 6.34 -7.89 -11.87
C TRP A 455 5.41 -9.07 -11.64
N ILE A 456 4.11 -8.82 -11.72
CA ILE A 456 3.06 -9.83 -11.59
C ILE A 456 2.16 -9.72 -12.81
N LEU A 457 1.87 -10.86 -13.43
CA LEU A 457 0.84 -11.01 -14.46
C LEU A 457 -0.25 -11.95 -13.94
N SER A 458 -1.49 -11.48 -14.00
CA SER A 458 -2.67 -12.22 -13.58
C SER A 458 -3.83 -11.97 -14.55
N CYS A 459 -4.89 -12.79 -14.45
CA CYS A 459 -6.13 -12.61 -15.19
C CYS A 459 -7.33 -12.61 -14.25
N HIS A 460 -8.38 -11.90 -14.63
CA HIS A 460 -9.63 -11.89 -13.88
C HIS A 460 -10.82 -11.63 -14.80
N GLY A 461 -12.02 -12.04 -14.35
CA GLY A 461 -13.26 -11.73 -15.03
C GLY A 461 -13.52 -10.22 -15.10
N ALA A 462 -14.06 -9.75 -16.22
CA ALA A 462 -14.64 -8.41 -16.30
C ALA A 462 -15.91 -8.30 -15.43
N LEU A 463 -16.61 -9.43 -15.30
CA LEU A 463 -17.78 -9.62 -14.49
C LEU A 463 -17.42 -10.36 -13.19
N GLY A 464 -18.26 -10.25 -12.17
CA GLY A 464 -18.07 -10.93 -10.89
C GLY A 464 -19.26 -10.73 -9.95
N ALA A 465 -19.02 -10.83 -8.64
CA ALA A 465 -20.09 -10.74 -7.63
C ALA A 465 -20.67 -9.32 -7.44
N GLY A 466 -20.11 -8.30 -8.10
CA GLY A 466 -20.53 -6.90 -8.01
C GLY A 466 -19.72 -6.09 -7.00
N THR A 467 -20.33 -5.01 -6.52
CA THR A 467 -19.80 -4.15 -5.45
C THR A 467 -20.64 -4.28 -4.19
N SER A 468 -20.13 -3.81 -3.04
CA SER A 468 -20.91 -3.75 -1.79
C SER A 468 -22.20 -2.94 -1.94
N LYS A 469 -22.26 -1.99 -2.90
CA LYS A 469 -23.48 -1.25 -3.23
C LYS A 469 -24.44 -2.10 -4.08
N ASN A 470 -23.94 -2.84 -5.08
CA ASN A 470 -24.76 -3.68 -5.96
C ASN A 470 -25.45 -4.81 -5.18
N ILE A 471 -24.76 -5.49 -4.25
CA ILE A 471 -25.35 -6.61 -3.49
C ILE A 471 -26.50 -6.16 -2.58
N ARG A 472 -26.49 -4.90 -2.11
CA ARG A 472 -27.57 -4.38 -1.27
C ARG A 472 -28.87 -4.14 -2.04
N ASN A 473 -28.77 -3.91 -3.36
CA ASN A 473 -29.88 -3.38 -4.15
C ASN A 473 -30.33 -4.31 -5.28
N VAL A 474 -29.54 -5.31 -5.66
CA VAL A 474 -29.85 -6.23 -6.76
C VAL A 474 -29.98 -7.66 -6.23
N PRO A 475 -31.12 -8.34 -6.41
CA PRO A 475 -31.30 -9.71 -5.97
C PRO A 475 -30.26 -10.67 -6.57
N VAL A 476 -29.96 -11.77 -5.86
CA VAL A 476 -28.88 -12.73 -6.20
C VAL A 476 -29.00 -13.24 -7.64
N SER A 477 -30.23 -13.40 -8.14
CA SER A 477 -30.52 -13.63 -9.56
C SER A 477 -30.90 -12.29 -10.24
N PRO A 478 -30.31 -11.93 -11.39
CA PRO A 478 -30.67 -10.73 -12.12
C PRO A 478 -32.08 -10.89 -12.67
N THR A 479 -33.08 -10.52 -11.87
CA THR A 479 -34.49 -10.60 -12.24
C THR A 479 -34.80 -9.62 -13.36
N ASN A 480 -33.99 -8.56 -13.51
CA ASN A 480 -34.07 -7.61 -14.61
C ASN A 480 -32.69 -7.21 -15.16
N ILE A 481 -32.00 -8.16 -15.78
CA ILE A 481 -30.63 -7.96 -16.28
C ILE A 481 -30.48 -6.79 -17.27
N MET A 482 -31.57 -6.45 -17.97
CA MET A 482 -31.61 -5.38 -18.96
C MET A 482 -31.62 -3.99 -18.32
N GLU A 483 -32.21 -3.87 -17.13
CA GLU A 483 -32.26 -2.62 -16.35
C GLU A 483 -31.10 -2.53 -15.35
N ASP A 484 -30.60 -3.68 -14.88
CA ASP A 484 -29.52 -3.72 -13.89
C ASP A 484 -28.16 -3.29 -14.48
N GLY A 485 -27.35 -2.65 -13.63
CA GLY A 485 -25.94 -2.41 -13.90
C GLY A 485 -25.14 -3.73 -13.90
N MET A 486 -24.17 -3.84 -14.82
CA MET A 486 -23.30 -5.01 -14.90
C MET A 486 -22.52 -5.22 -13.59
N ARG A 487 -22.44 -6.47 -13.12
CA ARG A 487 -21.78 -6.81 -11.86
C ARG A 487 -20.28 -6.91 -12.05
N LEU A 488 -19.54 -5.92 -11.54
CA LEU A 488 -18.09 -5.87 -11.61
C LEU A 488 -17.41 -6.88 -10.66
N ASN A 489 -16.18 -7.27 -10.96
CA ASN A 489 -15.40 -8.18 -10.12
C ASN A 489 -14.66 -7.47 -8.96
N PHE A 490 -15.42 -6.85 -8.04
CA PHE A 490 -14.85 -6.11 -6.89
C PHE A 490 -15.13 -6.74 -5.53
N LEU A 491 -15.94 -7.79 -5.49
CA LEU A 491 -16.24 -8.55 -4.29
C LEU A 491 -15.76 -9.99 -4.42
N GLY A 492 -15.46 -10.58 -3.25
CA GLY A 492 -14.87 -11.91 -3.17
C GLY A 492 -13.43 -11.85 -2.69
N ASN A 493 -12.84 -13.03 -2.52
CA ASN A 493 -11.44 -13.16 -2.16
C ASN A 493 -10.60 -13.09 -3.45
N THR A 494 -9.58 -12.22 -3.49
CA THR A 494 -8.69 -12.07 -4.65
C THR A 494 -8.01 -13.38 -5.04
N TRP A 495 -7.78 -14.28 -4.08
CA TRP A 495 -7.23 -15.62 -4.34
C TRP A 495 -8.15 -16.51 -5.19
N GLY A 496 -9.44 -16.20 -5.24
CA GLY A 496 -10.44 -16.91 -6.03
C GLY A 496 -11.02 -16.08 -7.17
N THR A 497 -10.54 -14.85 -7.41
CA THR A 497 -11.05 -13.99 -8.49
C THR A 497 -9.93 -13.38 -9.35
N GLN A 498 -8.67 -13.48 -8.91
CA GLN A 498 -7.48 -13.11 -9.67
C GLN A 498 -6.57 -14.33 -9.83
N PHE A 499 -6.41 -14.77 -11.07
CA PHE A 499 -5.72 -15.99 -11.43
C PHE A 499 -4.31 -15.68 -11.87
N LEU A 500 -3.32 -16.18 -11.12
CA LEU A 500 -1.92 -15.91 -11.38
C LEU A 500 -1.45 -16.61 -12.66
N VAL A 501 -0.73 -15.88 -13.52
CA VAL A 501 -0.08 -16.40 -14.73
C VAL A 501 1.44 -16.49 -14.50
N SER A 502 2.06 -15.41 -14.05
CA SER A 502 3.51 -15.38 -13.82
C SER A 502 3.93 -14.29 -12.83
N VAL A 503 5.09 -14.50 -12.21
CA VAL A 503 5.77 -13.52 -11.34
C VAL A 503 7.24 -13.49 -11.71
N MET A 504 7.81 -12.30 -11.88
CA MET A 504 9.21 -12.12 -12.23
C MET A 504 9.85 -11.01 -11.41
N THR A 505 11.07 -11.21 -10.93
CA THR A 505 11.77 -10.12 -10.24
C THR A 505 12.29 -9.09 -11.24
N ARG A 506 12.32 -7.81 -10.83
CA ARG A 506 12.89 -6.76 -11.67
C ARG A 506 14.39 -6.96 -11.93
N HIS A 507 15.08 -7.59 -10.99
CA HIS A 507 16.50 -7.91 -11.15
C HIS A 507 16.73 -8.84 -12.34
N LEU A 508 15.90 -9.89 -12.47
CA LEU A 508 15.94 -10.80 -13.61
C LEU A 508 15.65 -10.06 -14.92
N GLN A 509 14.66 -9.17 -14.94
CA GLN A 509 14.37 -8.35 -16.13
C GLN A 509 15.53 -7.42 -16.50
N THR A 510 16.29 -6.92 -15.52
CA THR A 510 17.46 -6.07 -15.80
C THR A 510 18.61 -6.88 -16.40
N GLN A 511 18.81 -8.12 -15.92
CA GLN A 511 19.83 -9.03 -16.48
C GLN A 511 19.44 -9.60 -17.85
N HIS A 512 18.13 -9.79 -18.08
CA HIS A 512 17.58 -10.35 -19.31
C HIS A 512 16.37 -9.50 -19.76
N PRO A 513 16.59 -8.39 -20.49
CA PRO A 513 15.54 -7.44 -20.86
C PRO A 513 14.32 -8.05 -21.56
N ASP A 514 14.53 -9.07 -22.41
CA ASP A 514 13.45 -9.71 -23.18
C ASP A 514 12.69 -10.80 -22.41
N SER A 515 13.14 -11.14 -21.19
CA SER A 515 12.61 -12.25 -20.41
C SER A 515 11.10 -12.14 -20.18
N MET A 516 10.63 -10.94 -19.84
CA MET A 516 9.20 -10.65 -19.62
C MET A 516 8.40 -10.86 -20.91
N GLN A 517 8.87 -10.31 -22.03
CA GLN A 517 8.18 -10.40 -23.32
C GLN A 517 8.10 -11.85 -23.82
N LYS A 518 9.10 -12.69 -23.53
CA LYS A 518 9.03 -14.14 -23.83
C LYS A 518 7.93 -14.85 -23.03
N VAL A 519 7.75 -14.52 -21.75
CA VAL A 519 6.62 -15.06 -20.96
C VAL A 519 5.28 -14.54 -21.52
N VAL A 520 5.21 -13.25 -21.85
CA VAL A 520 4.00 -12.64 -22.45
C VAL A 520 3.65 -13.29 -23.78
N ALA A 521 4.63 -13.67 -24.60
CA ALA A 521 4.39 -14.40 -25.84
C ALA A 521 3.74 -15.79 -25.61
N HIS A 522 4.11 -16.49 -24.53
CA HIS A 522 3.42 -17.73 -24.14
C HIS A 522 1.99 -17.45 -23.66
N PHE A 523 1.80 -16.39 -22.87
CA PHE A 523 0.49 -15.96 -22.42
C PHE A 523 -0.44 -15.57 -23.58
N ALA A 524 0.06 -14.81 -24.57
CA ALA A 524 -0.72 -14.41 -25.74
C ALA A 524 -1.14 -15.61 -26.60
N LYS A 525 -0.25 -16.60 -26.78
CA LYS A 525 -0.60 -17.88 -27.43
C LYS A 525 -1.73 -18.61 -26.70
N ASP A 526 -1.71 -18.59 -25.37
CA ASP A 526 -2.76 -19.18 -24.54
C ASP A 526 -4.10 -18.44 -24.69
N MET A 527 -4.08 -17.09 -24.69
CA MET A 527 -5.27 -16.27 -24.95
C MET A 527 -5.83 -16.50 -26.37
N HIS A 528 -4.96 -16.61 -27.37
CA HIS A 528 -5.39 -16.92 -28.75
C HIS A 528 -6.04 -18.31 -28.84
N MET A 529 -5.51 -19.30 -28.13
CA MET A 529 -6.14 -20.62 -28.04
C MET A 529 -7.52 -20.55 -27.36
N LEU A 530 -7.64 -19.80 -26.28
CA LEU A 530 -8.91 -19.58 -25.58
C LEU A 530 -9.97 -18.88 -26.44
N LEU A 531 -9.55 -18.01 -27.36
CA LEU A 531 -10.42 -17.39 -28.36
C LEU A 531 -10.83 -18.36 -29.47
N LYS A 532 -9.87 -19.08 -30.08
CA LYS A 532 -10.14 -19.89 -31.28
C LYS A 532 -10.72 -21.26 -30.96
N GLN A 533 -10.26 -21.88 -29.88
CA GLN A 533 -10.59 -23.25 -29.52
C GLN A 533 -11.51 -23.31 -28.32
N GLY A 534 -11.34 -22.40 -27.35
CA GLY A 534 -12.04 -22.45 -26.07
C GLY A 534 -11.60 -23.64 -25.20
N VAL A 535 -12.29 -23.81 -24.07
CA VAL A 535 -12.10 -24.94 -23.15
C VAL A 535 -13.39 -25.75 -23.10
N THR A 536 -13.27 -27.04 -23.37
CA THR A 536 -14.37 -28.00 -23.26
C THR A 536 -14.23 -28.79 -21.96
N SER A 537 -15.35 -29.01 -21.26
CA SER A 537 -15.43 -29.90 -20.10
C SER A 537 -15.05 -31.33 -20.48
N LYS A 538 -14.58 -32.13 -19.52
CA LYS A 538 -14.20 -33.54 -19.73
C LYS A 538 -15.33 -34.39 -20.30
N ASP A 539 -16.57 -34.09 -19.95
CA ASP A 539 -17.76 -34.78 -20.43
C ASP A 539 -18.28 -34.25 -21.79
N GLY A 540 -17.64 -33.21 -22.34
CA GLY A 540 -18.05 -32.58 -23.60
C GLY A 540 -19.31 -31.73 -23.52
N SER A 541 -19.95 -31.62 -22.35
CA SER A 541 -21.25 -30.96 -22.18
C SER A 541 -21.19 -29.43 -22.25
N LEU A 542 -20.04 -28.84 -21.95
CA LEU A 542 -19.86 -27.40 -21.86
C LEU A 542 -18.60 -26.98 -22.60
N LYS A 543 -18.73 -25.98 -23.47
CA LYS A 543 -17.62 -25.32 -24.14
C LYS A 543 -17.64 -23.83 -23.81
N ILE A 544 -16.53 -23.31 -23.29
CA ILE A 544 -16.37 -21.92 -22.87
C ILE A 544 -15.27 -21.27 -23.71
N TRP A 545 -15.54 -20.07 -24.21
CA TRP A 545 -14.53 -19.22 -24.81
C TRP A 545 -14.16 -18.10 -23.85
N CYS A 546 -12.98 -17.54 -24.05
CA CYS A 546 -12.45 -16.50 -23.20
C CYS A 546 -11.93 -15.39 -24.11
N ILE A 547 -12.51 -14.20 -24.00
CA ILE A 547 -12.17 -13.03 -24.79
C ILE A 547 -11.36 -12.07 -23.93
N HIS A 548 -10.09 -11.93 -24.28
CA HIS A 548 -9.19 -10.98 -23.63
C HIS A 548 -9.43 -9.58 -24.18
N ILE A 549 -10.21 -8.79 -23.45
CA ILE A 549 -10.69 -7.48 -23.90
C ILE A 549 -9.75 -6.33 -23.53
N ALA A 550 -8.93 -6.47 -22.48
CA ALA A 550 -7.95 -5.45 -22.12
C ALA A 550 -6.86 -5.96 -21.16
N ASN A 551 -5.71 -5.26 -21.15
CA ASN A 551 -4.69 -5.34 -20.11
C ASN A 551 -4.78 -4.11 -19.20
N LYS A 552 -4.96 -4.34 -17.90
CA LYS A 552 -5.03 -3.31 -16.87
C LYS A 552 -3.72 -3.21 -16.13
N GLY A 553 -3.33 -2.01 -15.73
CA GLY A 553 -2.17 -1.82 -14.88
C GLY A 553 -1.91 -0.36 -14.53
N ASP A 554 -0.92 -0.16 -13.65
CA ASP A 554 -0.34 1.16 -13.48
C ASP A 554 0.51 1.55 -14.72
N LEU A 555 0.72 2.85 -14.92
CA LEU A 555 1.46 3.33 -16.09
C LEU A 555 2.86 2.70 -16.24
N PRO A 556 3.69 2.56 -15.18
CA PRO A 556 4.97 1.85 -15.27
C PRO A 556 4.86 0.41 -15.81
N ALA A 557 3.89 -0.37 -15.33
CA ALA A 557 3.67 -1.73 -15.79
C ALA A 557 3.20 -1.77 -17.24
N LEU A 558 2.25 -0.90 -17.61
CA LEU A 558 1.74 -0.81 -18.97
C LEU A 558 2.82 -0.42 -19.98
N ILE A 559 3.72 0.52 -19.64
CA ILE A 559 4.84 0.92 -20.50
C ILE A 559 5.70 -0.28 -20.90
N ARG A 560 6.01 -1.15 -19.94
CA ARG A 560 6.81 -2.34 -20.23
C ARG A 560 6.01 -3.41 -20.96
N MET A 561 4.75 -3.61 -20.59
CA MET A 561 3.89 -4.60 -21.23
C MET A 561 3.67 -4.27 -22.72
N GLY A 562 3.35 -3.01 -23.01
CA GLY A 562 3.06 -2.50 -24.35
C GLY A 562 4.26 -1.90 -25.09
N ASN A 563 5.48 -2.00 -24.54
CA ASN A 563 6.70 -1.44 -25.12
C ASN A 563 6.54 0.03 -25.62
N PHE A 564 5.95 0.89 -24.80
CA PHE A 564 5.53 2.22 -25.26
C PHE A 564 6.71 3.17 -25.51
N GLU A 565 6.81 3.67 -26.73
CA GLU A 565 7.66 4.78 -27.12
C GLU A 565 7.12 6.12 -26.65
N ARG A 566 5.79 6.29 -26.55
CA ARG A 566 5.17 7.49 -25.97
C ARG A 566 4.64 7.18 -24.59
N ASN A 567 5.19 7.84 -23.57
CA ASN A 567 4.84 7.55 -22.18
C ASN A 567 5.25 8.65 -21.20
N TYR A 568 4.61 8.67 -20.03
CA TYR A 568 4.73 9.77 -19.06
C TYR A 568 6.16 9.98 -18.54
N ALA A 569 7.01 8.95 -18.56
CA ALA A 569 8.40 9.07 -18.12
C ALA A 569 9.26 9.92 -19.08
N ARG A 570 8.73 10.23 -20.28
CA ARG A 570 9.35 11.12 -21.28
C ARG A 570 8.98 12.59 -21.10
N CYS A 571 8.16 12.93 -20.12
CA CYS A 571 7.88 14.33 -19.78
C CYS A 571 9.22 15.08 -19.57
N PRO A 572 9.47 16.18 -20.29
CA PRO A 572 10.68 16.97 -20.12
C PRO A 572 10.86 17.40 -18.67
N LYS A 573 12.07 17.16 -18.11
CA LYS A 573 12.41 17.50 -16.71
C LYS A 573 13.07 18.86 -16.57
N ALA A 574 13.41 19.49 -17.69
CA ALA A 574 14.06 20.79 -17.74
C ALA A 574 13.28 21.67 -18.73
N PRO A 575 13.31 23.01 -18.55
CA PRO A 575 12.62 23.96 -19.44
C PRO A 575 13.05 23.88 -20.90
N SER A 576 14.26 23.37 -21.15
CA SER A 576 14.80 23.13 -22.48
C SER A 576 15.45 21.75 -22.52
N SER A 577 15.15 20.96 -23.54
CA SER A 577 15.80 19.69 -23.84
C SER A 577 16.60 19.81 -25.14
N LYS A 578 17.68 19.04 -25.32
CA LYS A 578 18.31 18.90 -26.64
C LYS A 578 17.56 17.93 -27.55
N LYS A 579 16.72 17.07 -26.94
CA LYS A 579 15.95 16.03 -27.62
C LYS A 579 14.47 16.36 -27.52
N GLN A 580 13.79 16.32 -28.66
CA GLN A 580 12.35 16.48 -28.76
C GLN A 580 11.62 15.44 -27.92
N CYS A 581 10.58 15.86 -27.21
CA CYS A 581 9.64 14.93 -26.59
C CYS A 581 8.80 14.25 -27.68
N LEU A 582 8.85 12.91 -27.71
CA LEU A 582 8.03 12.10 -28.61
C LEU A 582 6.58 11.97 -28.12
N GLY A 583 6.21 12.59 -26.99
CA GLY A 583 4.91 12.45 -26.37
C GLY A 583 4.94 11.68 -25.05
N ILE A 584 3.94 11.98 -24.21
CA ILE A 584 3.82 11.50 -22.83
C ILE A 584 2.62 10.58 -22.59
N CYS A 585 1.73 10.45 -23.57
CA CYS A 585 0.53 9.63 -23.49
C CYS A 585 0.61 8.49 -24.51
N HIS A 586 0.18 7.29 -24.13
CA HIS A 586 0.11 6.16 -25.05
C HIS A 586 -1.18 6.17 -25.91
N TYR A 587 -2.21 6.94 -25.52
CA TYR A 587 -3.45 7.07 -26.29
C TYR A 587 -3.46 8.22 -27.30
N CYS A 588 -2.67 9.29 -27.09
CA CYS A 588 -2.68 10.47 -27.95
C CYS A 588 -1.27 11.07 -28.08
N GLN A 589 -1.16 12.14 -28.87
CA GLN A 589 0.09 12.86 -29.10
C GLN A 589 0.36 13.96 -28.06
N ALA A 590 -0.27 13.92 -26.88
CA ALA A 590 0.01 14.88 -25.81
C ALA A 590 1.52 14.89 -25.46
N GLY A 591 2.10 16.08 -25.39
CA GLY A 591 3.51 16.34 -25.11
C GLY A 591 4.44 16.23 -26.31
N VAL A 592 3.94 15.98 -27.53
CA VAL A 592 4.79 15.90 -28.73
C VAL A 592 5.36 17.29 -29.08
N GLU A 593 6.66 17.32 -29.36
CA GLU A 593 7.41 18.50 -29.77
C GLU A 593 7.92 18.37 -31.22
N GLY A 594 7.83 19.44 -32.00
CA GLY A 594 8.35 19.57 -33.35
C GLY A 594 9.80 20.08 -33.39
N PRO A 595 10.35 20.39 -34.59
CA PRO A 595 11.70 20.96 -34.76
C PRO A 595 11.97 22.13 -33.81
N GLY A 596 13.15 22.12 -33.18
CA GLY A 596 13.54 23.14 -32.18
C GLY A 596 12.81 23.02 -30.84
N ASN A 597 12.21 21.86 -30.52
CA ASN A 597 11.33 21.64 -29.36
C ASN A 597 10.10 22.55 -29.35
N THR A 598 9.56 22.85 -30.53
CA THR A 598 8.32 23.63 -30.64
C THR A 598 7.16 22.78 -30.13
N PRO A 599 6.38 23.22 -29.12
CA PRO A 599 5.30 22.40 -28.57
C PRO A 599 4.15 22.29 -29.59
N LEU A 600 3.98 21.11 -30.19
CA LEU A 600 2.90 20.85 -31.17
C LEU A 600 1.59 20.52 -30.45
N HIS A 601 1.70 19.72 -29.40
CA HIS A 601 0.58 19.23 -28.61
C HIS A 601 0.86 19.42 -27.12
N PRO A 602 0.76 20.66 -26.58
CA PRO A 602 1.07 20.93 -25.18
C PRO A 602 0.16 20.10 -24.26
N TRP A 603 0.74 19.21 -23.45
CA TRP A 603 -0.04 18.31 -22.60
C TRP A 603 -0.69 19.04 -21.41
N GLU A 604 -0.15 20.21 -21.05
CA GLU A 604 -0.68 21.11 -20.01
C GLU A 604 -1.92 21.88 -20.45
N ASP A 605 -2.33 21.78 -21.72
CA ASP A 605 -3.58 22.37 -22.18
C ASP A 605 -4.77 21.52 -21.72
N PHE A 606 -5.45 21.95 -20.65
CA PHE A 606 -6.61 21.25 -20.09
C PHE A 606 -7.96 21.73 -20.67
N ARG A 607 -7.98 22.76 -21.53
CA ARG A 607 -9.22 23.28 -22.15
C ARG A 607 -9.84 22.25 -23.06
N GLU A 608 -11.16 22.21 -23.23
CA GLU A 608 -11.86 21.25 -24.12
C GLU A 608 -11.28 21.20 -25.55
N SER A 609 -10.84 22.36 -26.04
CA SER A 609 -10.23 22.53 -27.37
C SER A 609 -8.73 22.15 -27.45
N ALA A 610 -8.18 21.46 -26.45
CA ALA A 610 -6.77 21.10 -26.45
C ALA A 610 -6.40 20.24 -27.66
N SER A 611 -5.30 20.60 -28.35
CA SER A 611 -4.94 20.01 -29.64
C SER A 611 -4.62 18.52 -29.59
N TRP A 612 -4.23 18.00 -28.42
CA TRP A 612 -3.96 16.57 -28.23
C TRP A 612 -5.23 15.72 -28.13
N ARG A 613 -6.41 16.29 -27.85
CA ARG A 613 -7.66 15.50 -27.78
C ARG A 613 -8.02 14.92 -29.15
N SER A 614 -7.86 15.69 -30.21
CA SER A 614 -8.16 15.23 -31.57
C SER A 614 -7.18 14.17 -32.08
N THR A 615 -6.06 13.93 -31.40
CA THR A 615 -5.03 12.96 -31.80
C THR A 615 -5.18 11.61 -31.10
N LEU A 616 -6.25 11.40 -30.34
CA LEU A 616 -6.57 10.12 -29.73
C LEU A 616 -6.65 9.03 -30.80
N PHE A 617 -5.90 7.95 -30.59
CA PHE A 617 -5.88 6.74 -31.41
C PHE A 617 -5.45 6.93 -32.89
N GLN A 618 -4.81 8.06 -33.21
CA GLN A 618 -4.34 8.31 -34.58
C GLN A 618 -3.02 7.63 -34.92
N GLU A 619 -2.22 7.33 -33.90
CA GLU A 619 -0.88 6.76 -34.04
C GLU A 619 -0.64 5.81 -32.87
N VAL A 620 -0.21 4.58 -33.14
CA VAL A 620 0.13 3.64 -32.07
C VAL A 620 1.39 4.07 -31.32
N PRO A 621 1.53 3.79 -30.00
CA PRO A 621 2.67 4.23 -29.19
C PRO A 621 3.84 3.26 -29.21
N TRP A 622 3.99 2.42 -30.24
CA TRP A 622 5.06 1.41 -30.35
C TRP A 622 5.54 1.27 -31.80
N GLU A 623 6.82 0.95 -31.99
CA GLU A 623 7.36 0.59 -33.31
C GLU A 623 7.04 -0.88 -33.67
N ILE A 624 7.06 -1.76 -32.67
CA ILE A 624 6.79 -3.20 -32.82
C ILE A 624 5.54 -3.55 -32.01
N GLU A 625 4.58 -4.23 -32.65
CA GLU A 625 3.34 -4.65 -32.01
C GLU A 625 3.62 -5.48 -30.74
N PRO A 626 3.04 -5.09 -29.58
CA PRO A 626 3.27 -5.78 -28.32
C PRO A 626 2.83 -7.24 -28.34
N GLN A 627 3.63 -8.13 -27.76
CA GLN A 627 3.36 -9.57 -27.74
C GLN A 627 1.98 -9.91 -27.14
N VAL A 628 1.49 -9.10 -26.20
CA VAL A 628 0.19 -9.31 -25.55
C VAL A 628 -1.00 -9.19 -26.50
N LEU A 629 -0.85 -8.48 -27.64
CA LEU A 629 -1.91 -8.30 -28.64
C LEU A 629 -1.94 -9.40 -29.71
N MET A 630 -0.87 -10.20 -29.81
CA MET A 630 -0.67 -11.13 -30.92
C MET A 630 -1.82 -12.14 -31.04
N GLY A 631 -2.58 -12.03 -32.14
CA GLY A 631 -3.70 -12.92 -32.46
C GLY A 631 -4.99 -12.65 -31.67
N LEU A 632 -5.09 -11.54 -30.94
CA LEU A 632 -6.30 -11.15 -30.24
C LEU A 632 -7.14 -10.16 -31.05
N PRO A 633 -8.48 -10.24 -30.97
CA PRO A 633 -9.33 -9.22 -31.54
C PRO A 633 -9.17 -7.93 -30.74
N THR A 634 -9.04 -6.81 -31.44
CA THR A 634 -8.91 -5.47 -30.83
C THR A 634 -9.95 -4.51 -31.40
N ALA A 635 -10.01 -3.29 -30.87
CA ALA A 635 -10.74 -2.20 -31.50
C ALA A 635 -9.97 -1.74 -32.75
N ARG A 636 -10.59 -1.84 -33.93
CA ARG A 636 -9.94 -1.49 -35.20
C ARG A 636 -9.55 0.00 -35.20
N GLY A 637 -8.26 0.27 -35.44
CA GLY A 637 -7.74 1.64 -35.46
C GLY A 637 -7.55 2.28 -34.08
N ALA A 638 -7.72 1.52 -32.99
CA ALA A 638 -7.50 1.98 -31.63
C ALA A 638 -6.91 0.86 -30.75
N GLN A 639 -5.93 0.12 -31.27
CA GLN A 639 -5.36 -1.06 -30.61
C GLN A 639 -4.77 -0.73 -29.23
N GLU A 640 -4.25 0.48 -29.05
CA GLU A 640 -3.68 0.98 -27.80
C GLU A 640 -4.73 1.15 -26.69
N SER A 641 -6.03 1.25 -27.03
CA SER A 641 -7.14 1.25 -26.07
C SER A 641 -7.19 -0.02 -25.22
N PHE A 642 -6.59 -1.11 -25.71
CA PHE A 642 -6.41 -2.37 -24.98
C PHE A 642 -5.63 -2.20 -23.67
N PHE A 643 -4.74 -1.22 -23.58
CA PHE A 643 -3.96 -0.94 -22.38
C PHE A 643 -4.69 0.05 -21.49
N VAL A 644 -5.50 -0.45 -20.57
CA VAL A 644 -6.41 0.33 -19.72
C VAL A 644 -5.70 0.82 -18.47
N VAL A 645 -5.65 2.14 -18.31
CA VAL A 645 -5.03 2.78 -17.16
C VAL A 645 -5.81 2.53 -15.87
N ASP A 646 -5.09 2.27 -14.77
CA ASP A 646 -5.66 2.42 -13.44
C ASP A 646 -5.87 3.91 -13.14
N VAL A 647 -7.12 4.36 -13.27
CA VAL A 647 -7.54 5.75 -13.03
C VAL A 647 -7.27 6.17 -11.59
N TRP A 648 -7.41 5.25 -10.61
CA TRP A 648 -7.19 5.58 -9.20
C TRP A 648 -5.72 5.76 -8.90
N HIS A 649 -4.84 4.89 -9.42
CA HIS A 649 -3.40 5.09 -9.27
C HIS A 649 -2.94 6.37 -9.97
N THR A 650 -3.39 6.60 -11.21
CA THR A 650 -3.07 7.81 -11.99
C THR A 650 -3.52 9.08 -11.27
N PHE A 651 -4.74 9.09 -10.72
CA PHE A 651 -5.25 10.24 -9.98
C PHE A 651 -4.56 10.41 -8.62
N GLN A 652 -4.59 9.39 -7.76
CA GLN A 652 -4.13 9.48 -6.37
C GLN A 652 -2.62 9.75 -6.26
N TYR A 653 -1.82 9.16 -7.13
CA TYR A 653 -0.35 9.33 -7.13
C TYR A 653 0.15 10.34 -8.16
N GLY A 654 -0.69 10.73 -9.11
CA GLY A 654 -0.40 11.80 -10.07
C GLY A 654 -1.16 13.07 -9.73
N ILE A 655 -2.21 13.36 -10.50
CA ILE A 655 -2.91 14.66 -10.56
C ILE A 655 -3.30 15.18 -9.16
N ALA A 656 -3.85 14.32 -8.31
CA ALA A 656 -4.34 14.74 -7.00
C ALA A 656 -3.23 15.35 -6.12
N ARG A 657 -1.98 14.89 -6.22
CA ARG A 657 -0.88 15.44 -5.41
C ARG A 657 -0.50 16.84 -5.81
N TYR A 658 -0.51 17.11 -7.13
CA TYR A 658 -0.22 18.44 -7.66
C TYR A 658 -1.34 19.41 -7.27
N TYR A 659 -2.58 18.99 -7.49
CA TYR A 659 -3.76 19.78 -7.16
C TYR A 659 -3.85 20.08 -5.66
N LEU A 660 -3.82 19.05 -4.82
CA LEU A 660 -3.94 19.20 -3.37
C LEU A 660 -2.77 19.95 -2.75
N GLY A 661 -1.54 19.71 -3.22
CA GLY A 661 -0.38 20.45 -2.72
C GLY A 661 -0.54 21.94 -3.00
N SER A 662 -0.87 22.30 -4.23
CA SER A 662 -1.02 23.71 -4.63
C SER A 662 -2.21 24.36 -3.92
N ALA A 663 -3.37 23.69 -3.90
CA ALA A 663 -4.58 24.22 -3.29
C ALA A 663 -4.44 24.41 -1.78
N MET A 664 -3.86 23.45 -1.06
CA MET A 664 -3.69 23.55 0.40
C MET A 664 -2.70 24.64 0.79
N ILE A 665 -1.55 24.73 0.12
CA ILE A 665 -0.58 25.79 0.39
C ILE A 665 -1.18 27.17 0.12
N HIS A 666 -1.88 27.33 -1.02
CA HIS A 666 -2.56 28.58 -1.34
C HIS A 666 -3.62 28.93 -0.28
N PHE A 667 -4.41 27.95 0.14
CA PHE A 667 -5.43 28.10 1.18
C PHE A 667 -4.84 28.58 2.52
N ILE A 668 -3.84 27.89 3.08
CA ILE A 668 -3.26 28.27 4.38
C ILE A 668 -2.43 29.55 4.32
N THR A 669 -1.96 29.94 3.13
CA THR A 669 -1.30 31.23 2.96
C THR A 669 -2.30 32.36 3.17
N HIS A 670 -3.51 32.20 2.65
CA HIS A 670 -4.53 33.24 2.64
C HIS A 670 -5.39 33.27 3.91
N PHE A 671 -5.88 32.12 4.35
CA PHE A 671 -6.89 32.05 5.42
C PHE A 671 -6.32 31.82 6.81
N PHE A 672 -5.11 31.29 6.94
CA PHE A 672 -4.50 31.07 8.25
C PHE A 672 -3.57 32.23 8.57
N HIS A 673 -3.85 33.00 9.61
CA HIS A 673 -3.07 34.19 9.97
C HIS A 673 -1.94 33.90 10.97
N ASP A 674 -1.60 32.63 11.14
CA ASP A 674 -0.49 32.22 12.00
C ASP A 674 0.85 32.81 11.53
N SER A 675 1.69 33.19 12.50
CA SER A 675 2.90 33.99 12.27
C SER A 675 4.09 33.23 11.66
N SER A 676 4.01 31.91 11.55
CA SER A 676 5.06 31.06 10.94
C SER A 676 4.46 29.91 10.14
N TRP A 677 5.24 29.37 9.21
CA TRP A 677 4.86 28.18 8.43
C TRP A 677 4.62 26.96 9.31
N ASP A 678 5.48 26.72 10.30
CA ASP A 678 5.30 25.65 11.29
C ASP A 678 3.94 25.77 12.01
N ALA A 679 3.57 26.99 12.42
CA ALA A 679 2.28 27.24 13.07
C ALA A 679 1.10 27.02 12.12
N LYS A 680 1.19 27.49 10.86
CA LYS A 680 0.17 27.23 9.83
C LYS A 680 -0.01 25.72 9.58
N PHE A 681 1.07 24.95 9.50
CA PHE A 681 1.01 23.49 9.31
C PHE A 681 0.49 22.75 10.54
N ALA A 682 0.83 23.20 11.76
CA ALA A 682 0.27 22.67 12.99
C ALA A 682 -1.25 22.93 13.09
N HIS A 683 -1.68 24.12 12.68
CA HIS A 683 -3.10 24.47 12.55
C HIS A 683 -3.79 23.56 11.52
N LEU A 684 -3.23 23.43 10.31
CA LEU A 684 -3.79 22.57 9.26
C LEU A 684 -3.87 21.09 9.69
N SER A 685 -2.85 20.61 10.40
CA SER A 685 -2.84 19.28 11.01
C SER A 685 -4.03 19.10 11.95
N THR A 686 -4.22 20.06 12.86
CA THR A 686 -5.30 20.02 13.86
C THR A 686 -6.67 19.94 13.19
N GLU A 687 -6.92 20.80 12.20
CA GLU A 687 -8.14 20.81 11.40
C GLU A 687 -8.35 19.48 10.66
N TYR A 688 -7.32 18.93 10.02
CA TYR A 688 -7.41 17.67 9.28
C TYR A 688 -7.75 16.48 10.19
N PHE A 689 -7.13 16.38 11.36
CA PHE A 689 -7.41 15.30 12.31
C PHE A 689 -8.80 15.45 12.93
N ALA A 690 -9.25 16.67 13.21
CA ALA A 690 -10.61 16.93 13.66
C ALA A 690 -11.63 16.51 12.59
N PHE A 691 -11.39 16.86 11.33
CA PHE A 691 -12.20 16.43 10.20
C PHE A 691 -12.26 14.91 10.07
N CYS A 692 -11.11 14.22 10.11
CA CYS A 692 -11.06 12.76 10.02
C CYS A 692 -11.84 12.08 11.16
N ARG A 693 -11.74 12.58 12.40
CA ARG A 693 -12.53 12.06 13.53
C ARG A 693 -14.03 12.21 13.28
N THR A 694 -14.45 13.39 12.84
CA THR A 694 -15.86 13.71 12.57
C THR A 694 -16.44 12.84 11.46
N ARG A 695 -15.70 12.66 10.37
CA ARG A 695 -16.12 11.84 9.22
C ARG A 695 -15.86 10.34 9.40
N ARG A 696 -15.29 9.92 10.55
CA ARG A 696 -14.88 8.53 10.84
C ARG A 696 -13.92 7.97 9.77
N LEU A 697 -13.04 8.82 9.27
CA LEU A 697 -11.98 8.45 8.34
C LEU A 697 -10.72 8.09 9.11
N THR A 698 -9.95 7.12 8.60
CA THR A 698 -8.65 6.78 9.17
C THR A 698 -7.61 7.79 8.67
N PRO A 699 -7.00 8.61 9.55
CA PRO A 699 -5.92 9.47 9.16
C PRO A 699 -4.67 8.61 8.89
N HIS A 700 -4.23 8.59 7.63
CA HIS A 700 -3.03 7.85 7.23
C HIS A 700 -1.72 8.64 7.38
N LEU A 701 -1.84 9.94 7.66
CA LEU A 701 -0.73 10.79 8.06
C LEU A 701 -0.66 10.87 9.58
N GLN A 702 0.54 11.02 10.13
CA GLN A 702 0.76 11.27 11.56
C GLN A 702 0.77 12.76 11.88
N GLU A 703 1.19 13.57 10.91
CA GLU A 703 1.19 15.03 10.96
C GLU A 703 1.14 15.58 9.52
N ILE A 704 0.83 16.87 9.39
CA ILE A 704 0.99 17.65 8.16
C ILE A 704 2.06 18.71 8.44
N ASN A 705 3.04 18.77 7.56
CA ASN A 705 4.22 19.64 7.67
C ASN A 705 4.71 20.06 6.27
N GLU A 706 5.79 20.85 6.21
CA GLU A 706 6.43 21.26 4.96
C GLU A 706 6.73 20.07 4.03
N TYR A 707 7.25 18.97 4.60
CA TYR A 707 7.57 17.77 3.85
C TYR A 707 6.34 17.15 3.18
N THR A 708 5.17 17.21 3.84
CA THR A 708 3.90 16.67 3.33
C THR A 708 3.48 17.31 2.01
N PHE A 709 3.89 18.55 1.76
CA PHE A 709 3.60 19.28 0.52
C PHE A 709 4.85 19.62 -0.29
N ASN A 710 6.00 19.03 0.07
CA ASN A 710 7.29 19.33 -0.53
C ASN A 710 7.51 20.85 -0.68
N TYR A 711 7.13 21.59 0.36
CA TYR A 711 7.12 23.04 0.36
C TYR A 711 8.44 23.56 0.92
N GLU A 712 9.32 24.06 0.05
CA GLU A 712 10.63 24.62 0.44
C GLU A 712 10.58 26.15 0.58
N SER A 713 9.74 26.82 -0.23
CA SER A 713 9.57 28.28 -0.22
C SER A 713 8.35 28.69 -1.06
N GLU A 714 7.94 29.96 -0.97
CA GLU A 714 6.84 30.54 -1.76
C GLU A 714 7.09 30.51 -3.27
N LYS A 715 8.35 30.32 -3.69
CA LYS A 715 8.75 30.20 -5.10
C LYS A 715 8.75 28.75 -5.59
N ALA A 716 8.66 27.78 -4.69
CA ALA A 716 8.64 26.37 -5.04
C ALA A 716 7.22 25.93 -5.36
N PHE A 717 7.06 25.13 -6.42
CA PHE A 717 5.78 24.53 -6.78
C PHE A 717 5.39 23.46 -5.74
N PRO A 718 4.27 23.61 -5.00
CA PRO A 718 3.87 22.63 -3.99
C PRO A 718 3.47 21.29 -4.58
N LEU A 719 3.86 20.20 -3.93
CA LEU A 719 3.56 18.84 -4.39
C LEU A 719 3.29 17.92 -3.20
N GLY A 720 2.11 17.31 -3.18
CA GLY A 720 1.76 16.31 -2.19
C GLY A 720 2.76 15.15 -2.10
N HIS A 721 3.31 14.92 -0.92
CA HIS A 721 4.29 13.88 -0.63
C HIS A 721 3.77 12.91 0.43
N TRP A 722 3.16 11.82 -0.01
CA TRP A 722 2.72 10.72 0.85
C TRP A 722 2.96 9.37 0.18
N ALA A 723 2.83 8.27 0.91
CA ALA A 723 3.05 6.92 0.37
C ALA A 723 1.76 6.18 -0.02
N LYS A 724 0.59 6.65 0.45
CA LYS A 724 -0.68 5.93 0.32
C LYS A 724 -1.72 6.76 -0.42
N GLY A 725 -2.30 6.22 -1.49
CA GLY A 725 -3.29 6.92 -2.32
C GLY A 725 -4.55 7.35 -1.58
N ALA A 726 -4.94 6.64 -0.52
CA ALA A 726 -6.05 7.03 0.36
C ALA A 726 -5.85 8.39 1.05
N VAL A 727 -4.61 8.86 1.21
CA VAL A 727 -4.34 10.22 1.72
C VAL A 727 -4.87 11.26 0.73
N SER A 728 -4.69 11.06 -0.58
CA SER A 728 -5.22 11.96 -1.61
C SER A 728 -6.74 12.04 -1.52
N THR A 729 -7.42 10.91 -1.36
CA THR A 729 -8.89 10.88 -1.21
C THR A 729 -9.35 11.63 0.04
N ASN A 730 -8.71 11.38 1.19
CA ASN A 730 -9.07 12.09 2.43
C ASN A 730 -8.79 13.59 2.33
N MET A 731 -7.67 14.00 1.72
CA MET A 731 -7.34 15.41 1.52
C MET A 731 -8.28 16.12 0.56
N MET A 732 -8.78 15.44 -0.49
CA MET A 732 -9.80 16.04 -1.36
C MET A 732 -11.08 16.36 -0.59
N LEU A 733 -11.56 15.42 0.22
CA LEU A 733 -12.74 15.62 1.06
C LEU A 733 -12.50 16.71 2.13
N PHE A 734 -11.29 16.78 2.67
CA PHE A 734 -10.92 17.81 3.63
C PHE A 734 -10.80 19.20 2.98
N LEU A 735 -10.24 19.29 1.78
CA LEU A 735 -10.19 20.54 1.02
C LEU A 735 -11.60 21.04 0.72
N GLU A 736 -12.50 20.16 0.30
CA GLU A 736 -13.92 20.50 0.08
C GLU A 736 -14.56 21.06 1.36
N ASP A 737 -14.32 20.43 2.51
CA ASP A 737 -14.79 20.91 3.81
C ASP A 737 -14.24 22.30 4.17
N LEU A 738 -12.95 22.54 3.93
CA LEU A 738 -12.32 23.85 4.14
C LEU A 738 -12.91 24.92 3.21
N LEU A 739 -13.02 24.63 1.92
CA LEU A 739 -13.56 25.57 0.93
C LEU A 739 -15.03 25.92 1.25
N GLN A 740 -15.82 24.94 1.70
CA GLN A 740 -17.20 25.20 2.11
C GLN A 740 -17.31 26.12 3.33
N ARG A 741 -16.33 26.08 4.24
CA ARG A 741 -16.33 26.91 5.46
C ARG A 741 -15.74 28.31 5.26
N TYR A 742 -14.73 28.44 4.41
CA TYR A 742 -13.92 29.67 4.31
C TYR A 742 -14.02 30.39 2.96
N VAL A 743 -14.54 29.75 1.91
CA VAL A 743 -14.60 30.32 0.56
C VAL A 743 -16.05 30.57 0.13
N VAL A 744 -16.90 29.55 0.20
CA VAL A 744 -18.29 29.66 -0.28
C VAL A 744 -19.04 30.75 0.47
N ASP A 745 -19.56 31.74 -0.27
CA ASP A 745 -20.22 32.94 0.24
C ASP A 745 -19.36 33.83 1.16
N GLN A 746 -18.04 33.61 1.18
CA GLN A 746 -17.09 34.34 2.03
C GLN A 746 -16.02 35.12 1.22
N THR A 747 -15.81 34.80 -0.05
CA THR A 747 -14.84 35.49 -0.92
C THR A 747 -15.27 35.52 -2.39
N ASP A 748 -14.88 36.57 -3.10
CA ASP A 748 -15.05 36.74 -4.55
C ASP A 748 -13.74 36.43 -5.33
N ASP A 749 -12.71 35.92 -4.66
CA ASP A 749 -11.43 35.58 -5.30
C ASP A 749 -11.59 34.44 -6.32
N GLU A 750 -11.35 34.76 -7.60
CA GLU A 750 -11.55 33.82 -8.70
C GLU A 750 -10.71 32.53 -8.59
N ILE A 751 -9.54 32.58 -7.93
CA ILE A 751 -8.68 31.41 -7.74
C ILE A 751 -9.34 30.46 -6.74
N PHE A 752 -9.81 30.99 -5.61
CA PHE A 752 -10.50 30.18 -4.60
C PHE A 752 -11.84 29.67 -5.12
N LEU A 753 -12.58 30.50 -5.86
CA LEU A 753 -13.80 30.06 -6.53
C LEU A 753 -13.50 28.93 -7.53
N ALA A 754 -12.39 28.97 -8.27
CA ALA A 754 -12.00 27.87 -9.17
C ALA A 754 -11.64 26.55 -8.45
N LEU A 755 -11.33 26.59 -7.14
CA LEU A 755 -11.07 25.39 -6.34
C LEU A 755 -12.37 24.76 -5.80
N VAL A 756 -13.46 25.51 -5.68
CA VAL A 756 -14.75 25.02 -5.16
C VAL A 756 -15.39 24.09 -6.20
N PRO A 757 -15.72 22.84 -5.85
CA PRO A 757 -16.47 21.96 -6.75
C PRO A 757 -17.84 22.56 -7.09
N GLY A 758 -18.09 22.88 -8.37
CA GLY A 758 -19.41 23.30 -8.86
C GLY A 758 -19.73 24.80 -8.76
N SER A 759 -18.76 25.67 -8.49
CA SER A 759 -18.95 27.13 -8.31
C SER A 759 -19.03 27.98 -9.59
N LYS A 760 -19.19 27.38 -10.77
CA LYS A 760 -19.67 28.12 -11.95
C LYS A 760 -21.02 27.58 -12.37
N GLY A 761 -22.04 28.41 -12.17
CA GLY A 761 -23.43 28.09 -12.38
C GLY A 761 -23.74 27.56 -13.78
N GLN A 762 -24.90 26.90 -13.87
CA GLN A 762 -25.58 26.57 -15.12
C GLN A 762 -24.69 25.90 -16.18
N HIS A 763 -24.23 24.68 -15.93
CA HIS A 763 -24.34 23.57 -16.88
C HIS A 763 -23.91 22.31 -16.11
N GLY A 764 -24.86 21.38 -15.96
CA GLY A 764 -24.62 20.12 -15.26
C GLY A 764 -23.55 19.31 -15.97
N PHE A 765 -22.53 18.89 -15.22
CA PHE A 765 -21.69 17.77 -15.62
C PHE A 765 -22.36 16.50 -15.11
N TYR A 766 -22.91 15.73 -16.06
CA TYR A 766 -23.25 14.31 -15.92
C TYR A 766 -22.11 13.46 -16.45
#